data_AF-A0A7C3HKA5-F1
#
_entry.id   AF-A0A7C3HKA5-F1
#
_cell.length_a   1.000
_cell.length_b   1.000
_cell.length_c   1.000
_cell.angle_alpha   90.00
_cell.angle_beta   90.00
_cell.angle_gamma   90.00
#
_symmetry.space_group_name_H-M   'P 1'
#
loop_
_entity.id
_entity.type
_entity.pdbx_description
1 polymer ?
#
loop_
_entity_poly.entity_id
_entity_poly.type
_entity_poly.pdbx_seq_one_letter_code
_entity_poly.pdbx_strand_id
1 'polypeptide(L)'
;HITPEDRILFITHPIDGEEMALAPLPPKRATDHSGSDVQQPALDVETAWFMGKFFADGYVRVTAHTQNGKGGNTTFSVACHEEETEQIERVERWMARHGLSARDHSGKEERCVKLRSGNRQIARWMYQYKQPKTPLEIPEEIWRAPLPVRAAFIAGIMDGDGSYTERPVTVISTVYEGFARDLVKLLASLGIIAEIKLRRPATEQGWAALWTVSIKDALALNKAEEIIGEHSCGRWVARKGKQAGYSVPGSLVKRDLPRRMWRSVWPASRDAHMNSATLTEMVRATHYVPVQVVDIRESGEAPTYDLEVQDGSTFVAEGYLVHNTAMISLFDYDDMEMRTSKDGDFWRNNSQRWNANNSAVWPERELTQAEVTRFVLDMVESGRGEPGIFNRKAAIENRPARRKYAELGTNPCVTADTWVMTGQGPQQVGDLLARPFAALVDGEAHLSTEDGFFPTGYKAVYLVETVEGHTLKATADHPILCVTKQTRKKQYTEWRATADLQPGDMIRLHNQRGAVWQADDHGAATAWLLGLLVGDGTFARHEAKSNQAILRFWGERSQMMVEMAHGLLAANVPARRDMQPSWHKTNQYWQLTSTELGRIAAAYGITPANKTVTPQIEQTSSAFYAGFLRGLFDADGTVIGSQEKGVSARLAQSDLELLQAVQRMLLRLGINSVIYQNRREAGYRMLPDGRGGLKEYWTKAQHELVISNDNIQVFQQRVGFSDPDKAARLADKMAQYKRAPNRERFTARIKSVTAVGYED
;
A
#
# COMPACT_ATOMS: atom_id res chain seq x y z
N HIS A 1 5.22 -30.29 -7.74
CA HIS A 1 4.08 -30.69 -8.58
C HIS A 1 3.08 -31.46 -7.74
N ILE A 2 1.78 -31.16 -7.89
CA ILE A 2 0.71 -31.94 -7.26
C ILE A 2 0.59 -33.28 -7.98
N THR A 3 0.37 -34.35 -7.23
CA THR A 3 0.23 -35.73 -7.69
C THR A 3 -1.11 -36.31 -7.23
N PRO A 4 -1.60 -37.41 -7.86
CA PRO A 4 -2.84 -38.09 -7.43
C PRO A 4 -2.85 -38.67 -6.00
N GLU A 5 -1.75 -38.58 -5.26
CA GLU A 5 -1.72 -38.97 -3.84
C GLU A 5 -1.76 -37.78 -2.88
N ASP A 6 -1.71 -36.56 -3.42
CA ASP A 6 -1.78 -35.35 -2.60
C ASP A 6 -3.20 -35.07 -2.11
N ARG A 7 -3.30 -34.20 -1.11
CA ARG A 7 -4.56 -33.73 -0.54
C ARG A 7 -4.68 -32.22 -0.74
N ILE A 8 -5.80 -31.77 -1.27
CA ILE A 8 -6.16 -30.36 -1.36
C ILE A 8 -7.25 -30.05 -0.32
N LEU A 9 -7.23 -28.83 0.22
CA LEU A 9 -8.17 -28.43 1.27
C LEU A 9 -9.46 -27.93 0.63
N PHE A 10 -10.57 -28.51 1.06
CA PHE A 10 -11.92 -28.11 0.69
C PHE A 10 -12.60 -27.41 1.88
N ILE A 11 -13.30 -26.31 1.65
CA ILE A 11 -14.00 -25.58 2.71
C ILE A 11 -15.35 -26.22 3.09
N THR A 12 -15.63 -26.33 4.39
CA THR A 12 -16.92 -26.85 4.88
C THR A 12 -17.85 -25.74 5.39
N HIS A 13 -17.57 -24.48 5.10
CA HIS A 13 -18.42 -23.36 5.48
C HIS A 13 -19.39 -23.00 4.33
N PRO A 14 -20.71 -22.85 4.60
CA PRO A 14 -21.64 -22.39 3.58
C PRO A 14 -21.37 -20.90 3.25
N ILE A 15 -21.41 -20.54 1.97
CA ILE A 15 -21.20 -19.16 1.50
C ILE A 15 -22.55 -18.59 1.10
N ASP A 16 -22.97 -17.50 1.73
CA ASP A 16 -24.27 -16.88 1.42
C ASP A 16 -24.25 -16.07 0.11
N GLY A 17 -25.44 -15.84 -0.44
CA GLY A 17 -25.67 -15.09 -1.67
C GLY A 17 -26.50 -13.83 -1.44
N GLU A 18 -26.98 -13.25 -2.53
CA GLU A 18 -27.82 -12.05 -2.53
C GLU A 18 -29.19 -12.33 -3.15
N GLU A 19 -30.18 -11.48 -2.89
CA GLU A 19 -31.50 -11.62 -3.51
C GLU A 19 -31.41 -11.43 -5.03
N MET A 20 -31.86 -12.43 -5.78
CA MET A 20 -31.85 -12.42 -7.24
C MET A 20 -33.26 -12.37 -7.80
N ALA A 21 -33.42 -11.75 -8.97
CA ALA A 21 -34.67 -11.75 -9.71
C ALA A 21 -34.57 -12.68 -10.91
N LEU A 22 -35.56 -13.56 -11.07
CA LEU A 22 -35.69 -14.38 -12.29
C LEU A 22 -35.95 -13.50 -13.51
N ALA A 23 -35.60 -14.00 -14.69
CA ALA A 23 -35.94 -13.36 -15.96
C ALA A 23 -37.43 -12.98 -16.00
N PRO A 24 -37.77 -11.79 -16.54
CA PRO A 24 -39.15 -11.37 -16.62
C PRO A 24 -39.95 -12.27 -17.58
N LEU A 25 -41.23 -12.46 -17.29
CA LEU A 25 -42.15 -13.14 -18.18
C LEU A 25 -42.12 -12.47 -19.56
N PRO A 26 -41.99 -13.24 -20.65
CA PRO A 26 -42.02 -12.66 -21.99
C PRO A 26 -43.39 -12.02 -22.25
N PRO A 27 -43.46 -10.99 -23.12
CA PRO A 27 -44.73 -10.32 -23.41
C PRO A 27 -45.77 -11.31 -23.94
N LYS A 28 -47.01 -11.17 -23.45
CA LYS A 28 -48.18 -11.92 -23.93
C LYS A 28 -48.41 -11.58 -25.40
N ARG A 29 -48.38 -12.58 -26.28
CA ARG A 29 -48.63 -12.37 -27.71
C ARG A 29 -50.13 -12.33 -27.96
N ALA A 30 -50.57 -11.63 -29.02
CA ALA A 30 -51.97 -11.61 -29.43
C ALA A 30 -52.54 -13.02 -29.73
N THR A 31 -51.66 -13.95 -30.11
CA THR A 31 -51.99 -15.37 -30.36
C THR A 31 -52.00 -16.24 -29.09
N ASP A 32 -51.68 -15.70 -27.92
CA ASP A 32 -51.69 -16.43 -26.65
C ASP A 32 -53.11 -16.46 -26.08
N HIS A 33 -53.96 -17.33 -26.65
CA HIS A 33 -55.35 -17.51 -26.23
C HIS A 33 -55.51 -18.30 -24.91
N SER A 34 -54.45 -18.43 -24.09
CA SER A 34 -54.56 -19.13 -22.80
C SER A 34 -55.43 -18.33 -21.84
N GLY A 35 -56.47 -18.96 -21.29
CA GLY A 35 -57.49 -18.32 -20.45
C GLY A 35 -57.06 -17.97 -19.01
N SER A 36 -55.76 -17.93 -18.71
CA SER A 36 -55.25 -17.62 -17.37
C SER A 36 -54.15 -16.56 -17.46
N ASP A 37 -54.25 -15.53 -16.63
CA ASP A 37 -53.19 -14.52 -16.48
C ASP A 37 -52.12 -15.04 -15.52
N VAL A 38 -50.88 -15.09 -16.00
CA VAL A 38 -49.74 -15.65 -15.26
C VAL A 38 -49.12 -14.56 -14.39
N GLN A 39 -48.89 -14.89 -13.12
CA GLN A 39 -48.13 -14.02 -12.22
C GLN A 39 -46.63 -14.26 -12.38
N GLN A 40 -45.82 -13.20 -12.33
CA GLN A 40 -44.36 -13.29 -12.41
C GLN A 40 -43.82 -14.13 -11.24
N PRO A 41 -43.11 -15.25 -11.51
CA PRO A 41 -42.41 -15.96 -10.46
C PRO A 41 -41.27 -15.12 -9.88
N ALA A 42 -41.24 -14.98 -8.57
CA ALA A 42 -40.10 -14.46 -7.82
C ALA A 42 -39.14 -15.60 -7.47
N LEU A 43 -37.85 -15.32 -7.29
CA LEU A 43 -36.92 -16.35 -6.83
C LEU A 43 -37.01 -16.54 -5.33
N ASP A 44 -37.96 -17.37 -4.89
CA ASP A 44 -38.09 -17.81 -3.51
C ASP A 44 -37.85 -19.32 -3.37
N VAL A 45 -37.84 -19.82 -2.13
CA VAL A 45 -37.62 -21.24 -1.79
C VAL A 45 -38.55 -22.16 -2.60
N GLU A 46 -39.83 -21.83 -2.70
CA GLU A 46 -40.81 -22.66 -3.42
C GLU A 46 -40.56 -22.67 -4.93
N THR A 47 -40.21 -21.53 -5.51
CA THR A 47 -39.90 -21.44 -6.95
C THR A 47 -38.58 -22.12 -7.28
N ALA A 48 -37.57 -22.01 -6.42
CA ALA A 48 -36.31 -22.70 -6.58
C ALA A 48 -36.46 -24.22 -6.50
N TRP A 49 -37.22 -24.73 -5.52
CA TRP A 49 -37.56 -26.16 -5.46
C TRP A 49 -38.28 -26.63 -6.72
N PHE A 50 -39.30 -25.89 -7.16
CA PHE A 50 -40.01 -26.22 -8.39
C PHE A 50 -39.08 -26.25 -9.61
N MET A 51 -38.18 -25.28 -9.74
CA MET A 51 -37.19 -25.25 -10.81
C MET A 51 -36.26 -26.47 -10.74
N GLY A 52 -35.81 -26.87 -9.55
CA GLY A 52 -35.02 -28.07 -9.35
C GLY A 52 -35.73 -29.34 -9.82
N LYS A 53 -36.98 -29.54 -9.39
CA LYS A 53 -37.82 -30.67 -9.84
C LYS A 53 -38.09 -30.62 -11.34
N PHE A 54 -38.28 -29.44 -11.91
CA PHE A 54 -38.40 -29.26 -13.35
C PHE A 54 -37.10 -29.58 -14.11
N PHE A 55 -35.93 -29.35 -13.50
CA PHE A 55 -34.63 -29.73 -14.08
C PHE A 55 -34.41 -31.25 -14.09
N ALA A 56 -34.87 -31.96 -13.07
CA ALA A 56 -34.91 -33.42 -13.04
C ALA A 56 -35.98 -33.97 -14.02
N ASP A 57 -37.26 -33.89 -13.66
CA ASP A 57 -38.37 -34.60 -14.34
C ASP A 57 -39.19 -33.73 -15.31
N GLY A 58 -38.83 -32.45 -15.44
CA GLY A 58 -39.60 -31.51 -16.24
C GLY A 58 -39.32 -31.60 -17.74
N TYR A 59 -40.34 -31.31 -18.54
CA TYR A 59 -40.26 -31.18 -19.98
C TYR A 59 -41.00 -29.94 -20.46
N VAL A 60 -40.40 -29.19 -21.39
CA VAL A 60 -41.05 -28.05 -22.05
C VAL A 60 -40.97 -28.19 -23.56
N ARG A 61 -42.08 -27.86 -24.23
CA ARG A 61 -42.18 -27.81 -25.67
C ARG A 61 -42.62 -26.41 -26.07
N VAL A 62 -41.85 -25.77 -26.94
CA VAL A 62 -42.23 -24.52 -27.60
C VAL A 62 -42.13 -24.76 -29.10
N THR A 63 -43.21 -24.52 -29.84
CA THR A 63 -43.24 -24.64 -31.31
C THR A 63 -43.15 -23.27 -31.98
N ALA A 64 -42.39 -23.19 -33.07
CA ALA A 64 -42.26 -21.96 -33.84
C ALA A 64 -43.61 -21.57 -34.47
N HIS A 65 -43.98 -20.29 -34.38
CA HIS A 65 -45.18 -19.79 -35.03
C HIS A 65 -44.92 -19.62 -36.54
N THR A 66 -45.74 -20.25 -37.37
CA THR A 66 -45.88 -19.88 -38.79
C THR A 66 -46.68 -18.58 -38.92
N GLN A 67 -46.53 -17.83 -40.02
CA GLN A 67 -47.30 -16.60 -40.32
C GLN A 67 -48.83 -16.77 -40.18
N ASN A 68 -49.36 -18.00 -40.32
CA ASN A 68 -50.79 -18.31 -40.24
C ASN A 68 -51.27 -18.85 -38.87
N GLY A 69 -50.47 -18.70 -37.80
CA GLY A 69 -50.92 -18.93 -36.42
C GLY A 69 -51.19 -20.39 -35.98
N LYS A 70 -51.08 -21.39 -36.87
CA LYS A 70 -51.26 -22.81 -36.53
C LYS A 70 -49.93 -23.57 -36.57
N GLY A 71 -49.23 -23.58 -35.43
CA GLY A 71 -48.03 -24.38 -35.22
C GLY A 71 -47.95 -24.95 -33.81
N GLY A 72 -48.39 -26.19 -33.62
CA GLY A 72 -48.05 -27.09 -32.50
C GLY A 72 -48.50 -26.72 -31.07
N ASN A 73 -48.35 -27.68 -30.16
CA ASN A 73 -48.65 -27.53 -28.73
C ASN A 73 -47.44 -26.94 -28.00
N THR A 74 -47.59 -25.71 -27.49
CA THR A 74 -46.66 -25.10 -26.53
C THR A 74 -47.13 -25.41 -25.10
N THR A 75 -46.35 -26.21 -24.36
CA THR A 75 -46.73 -26.75 -23.05
C THR A 75 -45.48 -27.01 -22.21
N PHE A 76 -45.59 -26.93 -20.89
CA PHE A 76 -44.62 -27.58 -19.99
C PHE A 76 -45.33 -28.64 -19.12
N SER A 77 -44.59 -29.63 -18.67
CA SER A 77 -45.07 -30.66 -17.73
C SER A 77 -43.98 -31.10 -16.76
N VAL A 78 -44.38 -31.46 -15.56
CA VAL A 78 -43.55 -32.14 -14.55
C VAL A 78 -44.18 -33.51 -14.29
N ALA A 79 -43.35 -34.54 -14.22
CA ALA A 79 -43.77 -35.91 -13.90
C ALA A 79 -43.46 -36.22 -12.43
N CYS A 80 -44.39 -36.88 -11.76
CA CYS A 80 -44.21 -37.46 -10.42
C CYS A 80 -44.71 -38.91 -10.44
N HIS A 81 -44.14 -39.79 -9.61
CA HIS A 81 -44.74 -41.09 -9.36
C HIS A 81 -46.05 -40.92 -8.57
N GLU A 82 -47.02 -41.81 -8.77
CA GLU A 82 -48.35 -41.70 -8.13
C GLU A 82 -48.32 -41.73 -6.59
N GLU A 83 -47.26 -42.32 -6.01
CA GLU A 83 -47.04 -42.40 -4.56
C GLU A 83 -46.33 -41.14 -3.98
N GLU A 84 -45.82 -40.25 -4.82
CA GLU A 84 -45.13 -39.02 -4.40
C GLU A 84 -46.11 -37.87 -4.12
N THR A 85 -47.11 -38.12 -3.28
CA THR A 85 -48.25 -37.21 -3.06
C THR A 85 -47.82 -35.80 -2.64
N GLU A 86 -46.80 -35.69 -1.78
CA GLU A 86 -46.28 -34.40 -1.34
C GLU A 86 -45.68 -33.57 -2.49
N GLN A 87 -44.95 -34.22 -3.40
CA GLN A 87 -44.39 -33.55 -4.57
C GLN A 87 -45.49 -33.09 -5.53
N ILE A 88 -46.50 -33.93 -5.75
CA ILE A 88 -47.68 -33.61 -6.57
C ILE A 88 -48.36 -32.36 -6.00
N GLU A 89 -48.70 -32.36 -4.71
CA GLU A 89 -49.35 -31.23 -4.04
C GLU A 89 -48.50 -29.97 -4.06
N ARG A 90 -47.17 -30.07 -3.93
CA ARG A 90 -46.26 -28.92 -3.97
C ARG A 90 -46.18 -28.31 -5.37
N VAL A 91 -46.12 -29.13 -6.41
CA VAL A 91 -46.20 -28.66 -7.80
C VAL A 91 -47.55 -27.99 -8.08
N GLU A 92 -48.66 -28.59 -7.66
CA GLU A 92 -50.00 -28.01 -7.83
C GLU A 92 -50.15 -26.67 -7.10
N ARG A 93 -49.65 -26.57 -5.87
CA ARG A 93 -49.61 -25.31 -5.10
C ARG A 93 -48.79 -24.24 -5.83
N TRP A 94 -47.61 -24.60 -6.34
CA TRP A 94 -46.79 -23.67 -7.10
C TRP A 94 -47.51 -23.19 -8.38
N MET A 95 -48.13 -24.11 -9.13
CA MET A 95 -48.91 -23.79 -10.32
C MET A 95 -50.07 -22.85 -10.01
N ALA A 96 -50.86 -23.16 -8.96
CA ALA A 96 -51.99 -22.35 -8.53
C ALA A 96 -51.56 -20.94 -8.10
N ARG A 97 -50.46 -20.84 -7.34
CA ARG A 97 -49.87 -19.55 -6.91
C ARG A 97 -49.54 -18.63 -8.09
N HIS A 98 -49.18 -19.19 -9.24
CA HIS A 98 -48.80 -18.42 -10.43
C HIS A 98 -49.93 -18.31 -11.47
N GLY A 99 -51.18 -18.61 -11.08
CA GLY A 99 -52.36 -18.49 -11.95
C GLY A 99 -52.48 -19.60 -12.99
N LEU A 100 -51.89 -20.78 -12.75
CA LEU A 100 -51.95 -21.92 -13.66
C LEU A 100 -52.89 -23.00 -13.12
N SER A 101 -53.72 -23.56 -14.00
CA SER A 101 -54.48 -24.78 -13.68
C SER A 101 -53.65 -26.01 -14.03
N ALA A 102 -53.38 -26.86 -13.04
CA ALA A 102 -52.81 -28.18 -13.27
C ALA A 102 -53.83 -29.05 -14.01
N ARG A 103 -53.41 -29.69 -15.11
CA ARG A 103 -54.19 -30.76 -15.74
C ARG A 103 -53.45 -32.07 -15.53
N ASP A 104 -54.10 -33.01 -14.86
CA ASP A 104 -53.61 -34.37 -14.73
C ASP A 104 -53.73 -35.11 -16.08
N HIS A 105 -52.71 -35.89 -16.38
CA HIS A 105 -52.68 -36.81 -17.51
C HIS A 105 -52.08 -38.13 -17.03
N SER A 106 -52.82 -38.86 -16.22
CA SER A 106 -52.56 -40.26 -15.89
C SER A 106 -52.98 -41.14 -17.08
N GLY A 107 -52.02 -41.84 -17.69
CA GLY A 107 -52.32 -42.91 -18.64
C GLY A 107 -52.83 -44.14 -17.88
N LYS A 108 -53.83 -44.88 -18.41
CA LYS A 108 -54.44 -46.04 -17.73
C LYS A 108 -53.45 -47.17 -17.31
N GLU A 109 -52.21 -47.14 -17.81
CA GLU A 109 -51.16 -48.12 -17.51
C GLU A 109 -49.86 -47.50 -16.96
N GLU A 110 -49.80 -46.17 -16.75
CA GLU A 110 -48.61 -45.48 -16.25
C GLU A 110 -48.80 -45.10 -14.77
N ARG A 111 -47.92 -45.57 -13.87
CA ARG A 111 -47.91 -45.18 -12.43
C ARG A 111 -47.32 -43.77 -12.19
N CYS A 112 -47.63 -42.84 -13.09
CA CYS A 112 -47.05 -41.51 -13.12
C CYS A 112 -48.13 -40.45 -13.34
N VAL A 113 -48.11 -39.42 -12.51
CA VAL A 113 -48.95 -38.23 -12.59
C VAL A 113 -48.18 -37.15 -13.34
N LYS A 114 -48.70 -36.72 -14.49
CA LYS A 114 -48.09 -35.68 -15.33
C LYS A 114 -48.84 -34.37 -15.18
N LEU A 115 -48.31 -33.46 -14.37
CA LEU A 115 -48.88 -32.13 -14.14
C LEU A 115 -48.48 -31.22 -15.31
N ARG A 116 -49.45 -30.86 -16.15
CA ARG A 116 -49.20 -30.09 -17.39
C ARG A 116 -49.92 -28.74 -17.40
N SER A 117 -49.24 -27.71 -17.90
CA SER A 117 -49.86 -26.44 -18.31
C SER A 117 -49.67 -26.17 -19.80
N GLY A 118 -50.76 -25.75 -20.44
CA GLY A 118 -50.77 -25.24 -21.82
C GLY A 118 -50.65 -23.73 -21.93
N ASN A 119 -50.32 -23.03 -20.84
CA ASN A 119 -50.11 -21.59 -20.89
C ASN A 119 -48.81 -21.26 -21.65
N ARG A 120 -48.95 -20.52 -22.75
CA ARG A 120 -47.86 -20.25 -23.69
C ARG A 120 -46.84 -19.27 -23.15
N GLN A 121 -47.23 -18.37 -22.25
CA GLN A 121 -46.34 -17.36 -21.69
C GLN A 121 -45.35 -18.02 -20.73
N ILE A 122 -45.84 -18.80 -19.76
CA ILE A 122 -44.98 -19.51 -18.81
C ILE A 122 -44.15 -20.61 -19.49
N ALA A 123 -44.67 -21.31 -20.50
CA ALA A 123 -43.89 -22.31 -21.23
C ALA A 123 -42.73 -21.65 -22.00
N ARG A 124 -42.92 -20.46 -22.59
CA ARG A 124 -41.83 -19.69 -23.21
C ARG A 124 -40.82 -19.19 -22.18
N TRP A 125 -41.28 -18.87 -20.97
CA TRP A 125 -40.40 -18.49 -19.86
C TRP A 125 -39.55 -19.67 -19.37
N MET A 126 -40.16 -20.83 -19.09
CA MET A 126 -39.44 -22.07 -18.74
C MET A 126 -38.40 -22.48 -19.78
N TYR A 127 -38.72 -22.28 -21.06
CA TYR A 127 -37.83 -22.58 -22.18
C TYR A 127 -36.54 -21.74 -22.18
N GLN A 128 -36.51 -20.59 -21.49
CA GLN A 128 -35.28 -19.81 -21.33
C GLN A 128 -34.28 -20.54 -20.42
N TYR A 129 -34.74 -21.36 -19.47
CA TYR A 129 -33.90 -22.06 -18.50
C TYR A 129 -33.58 -23.50 -18.88
N LYS A 130 -34.52 -24.22 -19.52
CA LYS A 130 -34.32 -25.62 -19.93
C LYS A 130 -34.95 -25.86 -21.30
N GLN A 131 -34.17 -26.36 -22.25
CA GLN A 131 -34.64 -26.72 -23.58
C GLN A 131 -34.53 -28.22 -23.83
N PRO A 132 -35.39 -28.81 -24.68
CA PRO A 132 -35.27 -30.22 -25.05
C PRO A 132 -33.96 -30.51 -25.77
N LYS A 133 -33.28 -31.58 -25.36
CA LYS A 133 -32.08 -32.11 -26.02
C LYS A 133 -30.89 -31.13 -26.07
N THR A 134 -30.85 -30.17 -25.16
CA THR A 134 -29.68 -29.31 -24.93
C THR A 134 -29.01 -29.69 -23.61
N PRO A 135 -27.71 -29.42 -23.45
CA PRO A 135 -27.08 -29.47 -22.12
C PRO A 135 -27.88 -28.66 -21.10
N LEU A 136 -27.93 -29.16 -19.87
CA LEU A 136 -28.53 -28.45 -18.74
C LEU A 136 -27.50 -27.52 -18.12
N GLU A 137 -27.93 -26.30 -17.78
CA GLU A 137 -27.10 -25.28 -17.14
C GLU A 137 -27.85 -24.72 -15.93
N ILE A 138 -27.18 -24.61 -14.79
CA ILE A 138 -27.78 -24.00 -13.59
C ILE A 138 -27.91 -22.49 -13.85
N PRO A 139 -29.11 -21.89 -13.68
CA PRO A 139 -29.31 -20.47 -13.93
C PRO A 139 -28.39 -19.57 -13.06
N GLU A 140 -27.91 -18.45 -13.61
CA GLU A 140 -27.04 -17.51 -12.88
C GLU A 140 -27.72 -16.99 -11.61
N GLU A 141 -29.04 -16.80 -11.66
CA GLU A 141 -29.85 -16.37 -10.53
C GLU A 141 -29.79 -17.38 -9.38
N ILE A 142 -29.71 -18.68 -9.67
CA ILE A 142 -29.57 -19.73 -8.66
C ILE A 142 -28.15 -19.70 -8.07
N TRP A 143 -27.12 -19.53 -8.89
CA TRP A 143 -25.73 -19.44 -8.41
C TRP A 143 -25.53 -18.35 -7.35
N ARG A 144 -26.14 -17.19 -7.57
CA ARG A 144 -25.98 -16.01 -6.72
C ARG A 144 -27.00 -15.92 -5.58
N ALA A 145 -28.01 -16.79 -5.57
CA ALA A 145 -29.10 -16.71 -4.61
C ALA A 145 -28.68 -17.04 -3.16
N PRO A 146 -29.48 -16.64 -2.15
CA PRO A 146 -29.22 -16.95 -0.76
C PRO A 146 -29.24 -18.46 -0.49
N LEU A 147 -28.61 -18.90 0.61
CA LEU A 147 -28.47 -20.32 0.96
C LEU A 147 -29.77 -21.14 0.87
N PRO A 148 -30.92 -20.70 1.43
CA PRO A 148 -32.16 -21.48 1.37
C PRO A 148 -32.67 -21.71 -0.06
N VAL A 149 -32.44 -20.75 -0.96
CA VAL A 149 -32.89 -20.84 -2.35
C VAL A 149 -32.06 -21.87 -3.11
N ARG A 150 -30.73 -21.85 -2.97
CA ARG A 150 -29.84 -22.87 -3.56
C ARG A 150 -30.12 -24.26 -3.01
N ALA A 151 -30.32 -24.35 -1.69
CA ALA A 151 -30.66 -25.60 -1.03
C ALA A 151 -32.00 -26.17 -1.53
N ALA A 152 -33.02 -25.32 -1.68
CA ALA A 152 -34.31 -25.72 -2.23
C ALA A 152 -34.23 -26.19 -3.68
N PHE A 153 -33.43 -25.53 -4.53
CA PHE A 153 -33.19 -25.98 -5.90
C PHE A 153 -32.58 -27.40 -5.94
N ILE A 154 -31.60 -27.67 -5.09
CA ILE A 154 -31.01 -29.01 -4.97
C ILE A 154 -32.03 -30.02 -4.43
N ALA A 155 -32.82 -29.65 -3.43
CA ALA A 155 -33.88 -30.50 -2.89
C ALA A 155 -34.89 -30.90 -4.00
N GLY A 156 -35.27 -29.96 -4.86
CA GLY A 156 -36.14 -30.24 -6.01
C GLY A 156 -35.52 -31.23 -7.01
N ILE A 157 -34.22 -31.12 -7.27
CA ILE A 157 -33.50 -32.09 -8.12
C ILE A 157 -33.50 -33.48 -7.46
N MET A 158 -33.21 -33.54 -6.16
CA MET A 158 -33.16 -34.79 -5.40
C MET A 158 -34.52 -35.47 -5.30
N ASP A 159 -35.59 -34.69 -5.15
CA ASP A 159 -36.96 -35.19 -5.17
C ASP A 159 -37.38 -35.70 -6.56
N GLY A 160 -36.68 -35.31 -7.63
CA GLY A 160 -36.92 -35.83 -8.97
C GLY A 160 -36.10 -37.07 -9.32
N ASP A 161 -34.78 -36.90 -9.42
CA ASP A 161 -33.87 -37.92 -9.94
C ASP A 161 -32.95 -38.51 -8.84
N GLY A 162 -33.12 -38.08 -7.58
CA GLY A 162 -32.26 -38.46 -6.46
C GLY A 162 -32.73 -39.67 -5.66
N SER A 163 -31.93 -40.04 -4.67
CA SER A 163 -32.27 -41.08 -3.69
C SER A 163 -31.67 -40.77 -2.32
N TYR A 164 -32.55 -40.54 -1.34
CA TYR A 164 -32.21 -40.25 0.05
C TYR A 164 -31.78 -41.48 0.87
N THR A 165 -31.99 -42.69 0.34
CA THR A 165 -31.81 -43.95 1.10
C THR A 165 -30.68 -44.84 0.60
N GLU A 166 -30.16 -44.55 -0.60
CA GLU A 166 -29.02 -45.25 -1.19
C GLU A 166 -27.72 -45.05 -0.41
N ARG A 167 -26.72 -45.90 -0.69
CA ARG A 167 -25.37 -45.80 -0.13
C ARG A 167 -24.34 -45.78 -1.25
N PRO A 168 -23.74 -44.62 -1.58
CA PRO A 168 -23.97 -43.28 -1.00
C PRO A 168 -25.34 -42.66 -1.36
N VAL A 169 -25.75 -41.58 -0.68
CA VAL A 169 -26.96 -40.81 -1.03
C VAL A 169 -26.77 -40.21 -2.42
N THR A 170 -27.72 -40.43 -3.32
CA THR A 170 -27.62 -39.98 -4.71
C THR A 170 -28.36 -38.65 -4.86
N VAL A 171 -27.68 -37.63 -5.37
CA VAL A 171 -28.29 -36.33 -5.67
C VAL A 171 -28.98 -36.39 -7.03
N ILE A 172 -28.27 -36.90 -8.04
CA ILE A 172 -28.78 -37.09 -9.40
C ILE A 172 -27.90 -38.11 -10.16
N SER A 173 -28.48 -38.77 -11.16
CA SER A 173 -27.74 -39.44 -12.23
C SER A 173 -28.13 -38.86 -13.59
N THR A 174 -27.19 -38.26 -14.32
CA THR A 174 -27.48 -37.52 -15.55
C THR A 174 -26.50 -37.83 -16.67
N VAL A 175 -26.94 -37.70 -17.93
CA VAL A 175 -26.05 -37.82 -19.11
C VAL A 175 -25.21 -36.55 -19.35
N TYR A 176 -25.55 -35.44 -18.68
CA TYR A 176 -24.90 -34.14 -18.87
C TYR A 176 -23.75 -33.95 -17.89
N GLU A 177 -22.51 -34.13 -18.35
CA GLU A 177 -21.30 -33.97 -17.53
C GLU A 177 -21.20 -32.58 -16.89
N GLY A 178 -21.39 -31.52 -17.69
CA GLY A 178 -21.31 -30.13 -17.22
C GLY A 178 -22.27 -29.88 -16.06
N PHE A 179 -23.54 -30.25 -16.22
CA PHE A 179 -24.55 -30.12 -15.19
C PHE A 179 -24.21 -30.91 -13.90
N ALA A 180 -23.72 -32.15 -14.03
CA ALA A 180 -23.29 -32.93 -12.88
C ALA A 180 -22.13 -32.27 -12.12
N ARG A 181 -21.16 -31.69 -12.85
CA ARG A 181 -20.04 -30.95 -12.25
C ARG A 181 -20.52 -29.66 -11.58
N ASP A 182 -21.43 -28.95 -12.22
CA ASP A 182 -22.05 -27.74 -11.68
C ASP A 182 -22.84 -28.02 -10.39
N LEU A 183 -23.51 -29.17 -10.29
CA LEU A 183 -24.17 -29.56 -9.03
C LEU A 183 -23.18 -29.86 -7.90
N VAL A 184 -22.02 -30.47 -8.20
CA VAL A 184 -20.95 -30.65 -7.20
C VAL A 184 -20.47 -29.29 -6.68
N LYS A 185 -20.31 -28.31 -7.57
CA LYS A 185 -19.90 -26.95 -7.23
C LYS A 185 -21.00 -26.19 -6.46
N LEU A 186 -22.27 -26.36 -6.83
CA LEU A 186 -23.39 -25.77 -6.11
C LEU A 186 -23.51 -26.34 -4.69
N LEU A 187 -23.34 -27.66 -4.53
CA LEU A 187 -23.22 -28.31 -3.21
C LEU A 187 -22.03 -27.77 -2.41
N ALA A 188 -20.89 -27.55 -3.08
CA ALA A 188 -19.71 -26.94 -2.46
C ALA A 188 -19.99 -25.53 -1.92
N SER A 189 -20.82 -24.75 -2.60
CA SER A 189 -21.24 -23.42 -2.14
C SER A 189 -22.11 -23.47 -0.86
N LEU A 190 -22.78 -24.60 -0.59
CA LEU A 190 -23.46 -24.91 0.68
C LEU A 190 -22.49 -25.54 1.71
N GLY A 191 -21.20 -25.66 1.38
CA GLY A 191 -20.17 -26.35 2.13
C GLY A 191 -20.45 -27.85 2.31
N ILE A 192 -21.11 -28.48 1.34
CA ILE A 192 -21.40 -29.92 1.28
C ILE A 192 -20.48 -30.54 0.24
N ILE A 193 -19.67 -31.52 0.64
CA ILE A 193 -18.76 -32.21 -0.27
C ILE A 193 -19.50 -33.35 -0.96
N ALA A 194 -19.48 -33.34 -2.29
CA ALA A 194 -20.08 -34.37 -3.13
C ALA A 194 -19.01 -35.10 -3.97
N GLU A 195 -19.31 -36.35 -4.30
CA GLU A 195 -18.54 -37.19 -5.20
C GLU A 195 -19.25 -37.29 -6.55
N ILE A 196 -18.48 -37.18 -7.64
CA ILE A 196 -18.96 -37.41 -9.00
C ILE A 196 -18.29 -38.66 -9.59
N LYS A 197 -19.10 -39.55 -10.17
CA LYS A 197 -18.63 -40.79 -10.81
C LYS A 197 -19.24 -40.97 -12.19
N LEU A 198 -18.41 -41.36 -13.15
CA LEU A 198 -18.85 -41.86 -14.45
C LEU A 198 -19.23 -43.33 -14.35
N ARG A 199 -20.49 -43.66 -14.63
CA ARG A 199 -20.98 -45.02 -14.79
C ARG A 199 -21.24 -45.30 -16.27
N ARG A 200 -20.60 -46.33 -16.80
CA ARG A 200 -20.87 -46.86 -18.14
C ARG A 200 -21.73 -48.11 -17.98
N PRO A 201 -23.02 -48.10 -18.37
CA PRO A 201 -23.84 -49.31 -18.33
C PRO A 201 -23.22 -50.40 -19.21
N ALA A 202 -23.14 -51.62 -18.70
CA ALA A 202 -22.50 -52.76 -19.36
C ALA A 202 -23.42 -53.47 -20.38
N THR A 203 -24.30 -52.74 -21.07
CA THR A 203 -25.33 -53.33 -21.94
C THR A 203 -24.99 -53.16 -23.43
N GLU A 204 -25.36 -54.16 -24.24
CA GLU A 204 -25.21 -54.16 -25.72
C GLU A 204 -26.03 -53.05 -26.41
N GLN A 205 -26.93 -52.40 -25.67
CA GLN A 205 -27.91 -51.43 -26.19
C GLN A 205 -27.33 -50.01 -26.41
N GLY A 206 -26.02 -49.80 -26.19
CA GLY A 206 -25.35 -48.53 -26.53
C GLY A 206 -25.80 -47.32 -25.71
N TRP A 207 -26.22 -47.53 -24.45
CA TRP A 207 -26.68 -46.44 -23.58
C TRP A 207 -25.57 -45.43 -23.30
N ALA A 208 -25.93 -44.15 -23.21
CA ALA A 208 -24.99 -43.10 -22.84
C ALA A 208 -24.43 -43.32 -21.43
N ALA A 209 -23.18 -42.87 -21.20
CA ALA A 209 -22.59 -42.91 -19.88
C ALA A 209 -23.31 -41.91 -18.95
N LEU A 210 -23.54 -42.32 -17.70
CA LEU A 210 -24.21 -41.51 -16.69
C LEU A 210 -23.20 -40.97 -15.68
N TRP A 211 -23.34 -39.70 -15.35
CA TRP A 211 -22.62 -39.02 -14.28
C TRP A 211 -23.51 -39.01 -13.04
N THR A 212 -23.09 -39.74 -12.00
CA THR A 212 -23.79 -39.79 -10.72
C THR A 212 -23.11 -38.85 -9.72
N VAL A 213 -23.88 -37.94 -9.15
CA VAL A 213 -23.46 -37.07 -8.04
C VAL A 213 -24.00 -37.65 -6.74
N SER A 214 -23.14 -37.81 -5.73
CA SER A 214 -23.52 -38.46 -4.48
C SER A 214 -22.84 -37.87 -3.25
N ILE A 215 -23.49 -37.96 -2.09
CA ILE A 215 -22.97 -37.50 -0.80
C ILE A 215 -22.65 -38.74 0.04
N LYS A 216 -21.37 -38.88 0.42
CA LYS A 216 -20.84 -40.08 1.07
C LYS A 216 -20.36 -39.84 2.50
N ASP A 217 -19.73 -38.70 2.73
CA ASP A 217 -19.09 -38.37 4.01
C ASP A 217 -20.13 -38.12 5.10
N ALA A 218 -19.89 -38.59 6.32
CA ALA A 218 -20.86 -38.48 7.41
C ALA A 218 -21.11 -37.03 7.86
N LEU A 219 -20.08 -36.18 7.87
CA LEU A 219 -20.25 -34.76 8.18
C LEU A 219 -21.00 -34.05 7.05
N ALA A 220 -20.66 -34.36 5.80
CA ALA A 220 -21.36 -33.81 4.65
C ALA A 220 -22.85 -34.24 4.60
N LEU A 221 -23.16 -35.49 4.99
CA LEU A 221 -24.53 -36.00 5.06
C LEU A 221 -25.35 -35.29 6.15
N ASN A 222 -24.81 -35.14 7.36
CA ASN A 222 -25.50 -34.41 8.42
C ASN A 222 -25.80 -32.97 8.01
N LYS A 223 -24.84 -32.33 7.35
CA LYS A 223 -24.99 -30.96 6.87
C LYS A 223 -26.00 -30.86 5.72
N ALA A 224 -26.03 -31.85 4.83
CA ALA A 224 -27.02 -31.91 3.76
C ALA A 224 -28.44 -32.14 4.32
N GLU A 225 -28.59 -33.00 5.33
CA GLU A 225 -29.87 -33.19 6.02
C GLU A 225 -30.34 -31.90 6.71
N GLU A 226 -29.42 -31.15 7.35
CA GLU A 226 -29.72 -29.87 7.98
C GLU A 226 -30.14 -28.78 6.98
N ILE A 227 -29.40 -28.62 5.87
CA ILE A 227 -29.58 -27.51 4.94
C ILE A 227 -30.60 -27.82 3.83
N ILE A 228 -30.53 -29.01 3.24
CA ILE A 228 -31.36 -29.42 2.10
C ILE A 228 -32.63 -30.12 2.59
N GLY A 229 -32.56 -30.83 3.72
CA GLY A 229 -33.66 -31.63 4.25
C GLY A 229 -34.91 -30.82 4.59
N GLU A 230 -34.78 -29.59 5.10
CA GLU A 230 -35.92 -28.70 5.37
C GLU A 230 -36.73 -28.37 4.10
N HIS A 231 -36.10 -28.43 2.94
CA HIS A 231 -36.72 -28.11 1.65
C HIS A 231 -37.10 -29.33 0.82
N SER A 232 -36.80 -30.54 1.29
CA SER A 232 -37.04 -31.81 0.58
C SER A 232 -38.40 -32.39 0.92
N CYS A 233 -39.08 -33.00 -0.05
CA CYS A 233 -40.24 -33.86 0.22
C CYS A 233 -39.79 -35.28 0.64
N GLY A 234 -38.61 -35.71 0.20
CA GLY A 234 -38.03 -36.99 0.62
C GLY A 234 -37.52 -37.00 2.06
N ARG A 235 -37.67 -38.15 2.74
CA ARG A 235 -37.18 -38.34 4.11
C ARG A 235 -35.72 -38.79 4.12
N TRP A 236 -34.88 -38.01 4.80
CA TRP A 236 -33.50 -38.41 5.13
C TRP A 236 -33.53 -39.52 6.18
N VAL A 237 -32.90 -40.66 5.87
CA VAL A 237 -32.78 -41.77 6.82
C VAL A 237 -31.39 -41.73 7.43
N ALA A 238 -31.29 -41.14 8.63
CA ALA A 238 -30.07 -41.10 9.42
C ALA A 238 -29.47 -42.50 9.57
N ARG A 239 -28.29 -42.72 8.98
CA ARG A 239 -27.56 -43.98 9.14
C ARG A 239 -26.09 -43.69 9.39
N LYS A 240 -25.58 -44.13 10.55
CA LYS A 240 -24.14 -44.18 10.86
C LYS A 240 -23.43 -45.06 9.82
N GLY A 241 -22.92 -44.47 8.76
CA GLY A 241 -22.08 -45.16 7.79
C GLY A 241 -20.81 -45.70 8.47
N LYS A 242 -20.24 -46.80 7.96
CA LYS A 242 -18.80 -47.06 8.17
C LYS A 242 -18.06 -45.78 7.74
N GLN A 243 -17.05 -45.36 8.50
CA GLN A 243 -16.21 -44.17 8.33
C GLN A 243 -15.47 -44.11 6.97
N ALA A 244 -16.19 -44.18 5.86
CA ALA A 244 -15.69 -44.11 4.49
C ALA A 244 -15.64 -42.64 4.02
N GLY A 245 -15.31 -41.74 4.95
CA GLY A 245 -15.13 -40.33 4.70
C GLY A 245 -13.77 -40.03 4.09
N TYR A 246 -13.52 -38.75 3.87
CA TYR A 246 -12.22 -38.27 3.40
C TYR A 246 -11.14 -38.56 4.45
N SER A 247 -9.89 -38.71 3.99
CA SER A 247 -8.81 -39.15 4.88
C SER A 247 -7.54 -38.34 4.71
N VAL A 248 -6.89 -38.06 5.85
CA VAL A 248 -5.55 -37.49 5.92
C VAL A 248 -4.52 -38.63 5.95
N PRO A 249 -3.48 -38.57 5.10
CA PRO A 249 -2.34 -39.47 5.19
C PRO A 249 -1.78 -39.54 6.61
N GLY A 250 -1.61 -40.76 7.15
CA GLY A 250 -1.12 -40.94 8.52
C GLY A 250 0.26 -40.31 8.74
N SER A 251 1.10 -40.22 7.70
CA SER A 251 2.38 -39.52 7.71
C SER A 251 2.27 -38.03 8.08
N LEU A 252 1.22 -37.34 7.62
CA LEU A 252 0.99 -35.93 7.93
C LEU A 252 0.53 -35.74 9.37
N VAL A 253 -0.36 -36.61 9.85
CA VAL A 253 -0.89 -36.52 11.23
C VAL A 253 0.19 -36.81 12.28
N LYS A 254 1.18 -37.64 11.96
CA LYS A 254 2.31 -37.98 12.85
C LYS A 254 3.23 -36.81 13.18
N ARG A 255 3.34 -35.82 12.29
CA ARG A 255 4.39 -34.78 12.38
C ARG A 255 4.19 -33.91 13.62
N ASP A 256 2.93 -33.66 13.98
CA ASP A 256 2.55 -32.59 14.90
C ASP A 256 1.81 -33.11 16.17
N LEU A 257 1.56 -34.42 16.31
CA LEU A 257 0.87 -35.02 17.47
C LEU A 257 1.77 -35.92 18.35
N PRO A 258 1.79 -35.73 19.69
CA PRO A 258 2.52 -36.60 20.60
C PRO A 258 2.05 -38.07 20.54
N ARG A 259 2.99 -39.02 20.55
CA ARG A 259 2.72 -40.48 20.44
C ARG A 259 1.68 -41.02 21.44
N ARG A 260 1.56 -40.41 22.62
CA ARG A 260 0.56 -40.79 23.64
C ARG A 260 -0.87 -40.46 23.19
N MET A 261 -1.07 -39.28 22.59
CA MET A 261 -2.37 -38.83 22.07
C MET A 261 -2.79 -39.64 20.84
N TRP A 262 -1.82 -40.03 20.00
CA TRP A 262 -2.08 -40.92 18.86
C TRP A 262 -2.65 -42.28 19.28
N ARG A 263 -2.01 -42.93 20.28
CA ARG A 263 -2.40 -44.27 20.74
C ARG A 263 -3.76 -44.35 21.42
N SER A 264 -4.25 -43.26 22.02
CA SER A 264 -5.53 -43.24 22.71
C SER A 264 -6.73 -43.12 21.78
N VAL A 265 -6.53 -42.70 20.52
CA VAL A 265 -7.64 -42.34 19.60
C VAL A 265 -7.63 -43.14 18.29
N TRP A 266 -6.48 -43.70 17.87
CA TRP A 266 -6.39 -44.50 16.64
C TRP A 266 -5.56 -45.79 16.82
N PRO A 267 -6.20 -46.97 17.00
CA PRO A 267 -5.51 -48.23 17.28
C PRO A 267 -4.74 -48.88 16.12
N ALA A 268 -4.80 -48.29 14.91
CA ALA A 268 -4.25 -48.91 13.71
C ALA A 268 -2.72 -48.75 13.58
N SER A 269 -2.14 -49.53 12.65
CA SER A 269 -0.72 -49.45 12.28
C SER A 269 -0.28 -48.01 12.03
N ARG A 270 1.01 -47.74 12.27
CA ARG A 270 1.59 -46.39 12.27
C ARG A 270 1.23 -45.62 10.99
N ASP A 271 1.02 -46.26 9.84
CA ASP A 271 0.83 -45.61 8.52
C ASP A 271 -0.63 -45.51 8.03
N ALA A 272 -1.63 -45.91 8.84
CA ALA A 272 -3.02 -45.83 8.41
C ALA A 272 -3.50 -44.37 8.22
N HIS A 273 -4.24 -44.10 7.15
CA HIS A 273 -4.90 -42.81 6.93
C HIS A 273 -5.97 -42.56 8.02
N MET A 274 -6.08 -41.32 8.48
CA MET A 274 -7.05 -40.91 9.50
C MET A 274 -8.29 -40.31 8.83
N ASN A 275 -9.49 -40.72 9.25
CA ASN A 275 -10.75 -40.14 8.77
C ASN A 275 -10.89 -38.66 9.21
N SER A 276 -11.37 -37.80 8.32
CA SER A 276 -11.57 -36.36 8.57
C SER A 276 -12.50 -36.07 9.75
N ALA A 277 -13.58 -36.83 9.94
CA ALA A 277 -14.48 -36.67 11.08
C ALA A 277 -13.79 -36.97 12.42
N THR A 278 -12.95 -38.02 12.46
CA THR A 278 -12.14 -38.33 13.63
C THR A 278 -11.11 -37.24 13.89
N LEU A 279 -10.48 -36.71 12.84
CA LEU A 279 -9.56 -35.59 12.97
C LEU A 279 -10.26 -34.34 13.52
N THR A 280 -11.42 -33.96 12.96
CA THR A 280 -12.24 -32.83 13.41
C THR A 280 -12.60 -32.96 14.89
N GLU A 281 -12.99 -34.15 15.35
CA GLU A 281 -13.28 -34.40 16.78
C GLU A 281 -12.02 -34.23 17.65
N MET A 282 -10.86 -34.68 17.18
CA MET A 282 -9.60 -34.62 17.92
C MET A 282 -9.03 -33.22 18.07
N VAL A 283 -9.00 -32.44 16.98
CA VAL A 283 -8.27 -31.15 16.94
C VAL A 283 -9.19 -29.94 16.78
N ARG A 284 -10.52 -30.15 16.79
CA ARG A 284 -11.53 -29.11 16.52
C ARG A 284 -11.29 -28.38 15.19
N ALA A 285 -10.78 -29.08 14.18
CA ALA A 285 -10.65 -28.55 12.83
C ALA A 285 -12.03 -28.48 12.18
N THR A 286 -12.68 -27.31 12.23
CA THR A 286 -14.09 -27.13 11.83
C THR A 286 -14.30 -26.66 10.39
N HIS A 287 -13.24 -26.28 9.67
CA HIS A 287 -13.39 -25.48 8.44
C HIS A 287 -12.89 -26.16 7.15
N TYR A 288 -12.09 -27.23 7.24
CA TYR A 288 -11.48 -27.84 6.06
C TYR A 288 -11.51 -29.36 6.07
N VAL A 289 -11.76 -29.94 4.90
CA VAL A 289 -11.66 -31.36 4.65
C VAL A 289 -10.61 -31.61 3.56
N PRO A 290 -9.63 -32.49 3.80
CA PRO A 290 -8.62 -32.83 2.81
C PRO A 290 -9.19 -33.83 1.81
N VAL A 291 -9.30 -33.43 0.56
CA VAL A 291 -9.80 -34.28 -0.53
C VAL A 291 -8.64 -34.75 -1.41
N GLN A 292 -8.70 -36.01 -1.83
CA GLN A 292 -7.66 -36.63 -2.65
C GLN A 292 -7.77 -36.15 -4.09
N VAL A 293 -6.64 -35.77 -4.68
CA VAL A 293 -6.53 -35.55 -6.13
C VAL A 293 -6.63 -36.90 -6.82
N VAL A 294 -7.59 -37.12 -7.70
CA VAL A 294 -7.71 -38.42 -8.40
C VAL A 294 -6.97 -38.42 -9.73
N ASP A 295 -6.98 -37.28 -10.42
CA ASP A 295 -6.44 -37.16 -11.77
C ASP A 295 -6.11 -35.68 -12.07
N ILE A 296 -5.13 -35.45 -12.93
CA ILE A 296 -4.75 -34.12 -13.43
C ILE A 296 -4.66 -34.23 -14.96
N ARG A 297 -5.52 -33.50 -15.67
CA ARG A 297 -5.61 -33.55 -17.13
C ARG A 297 -5.35 -32.19 -17.73
N GLU A 298 -4.72 -32.18 -18.89
CA GLU A 298 -4.64 -31.00 -19.74
C GLU A 298 -6.02 -30.69 -20.30
N SER A 299 -6.50 -29.45 -20.11
CA SER A 299 -7.86 -29.01 -20.50
C SER A 299 -7.85 -28.07 -21.72
N GLY A 300 -6.71 -27.94 -22.40
CA GLY A 300 -6.51 -27.01 -23.52
C GLY A 300 -6.16 -25.59 -23.09
N GLU A 301 -6.15 -24.67 -24.06
CA GLU A 301 -5.83 -23.26 -23.87
C GLU A 301 -7.10 -22.45 -23.62
N ALA A 302 -7.10 -21.62 -22.56
CA ALA A 302 -8.19 -20.71 -22.23
C ALA A 302 -7.64 -19.40 -21.63
N PRO A 303 -8.36 -18.27 -21.74
CA PRO A 303 -8.02 -17.06 -21.01
C PRO A 303 -8.01 -17.31 -19.49
N THR A 304 -6.90 -16.96 -18.84
CA THR A 304 -6.75 -17.04 -17.38
C THR A 304 -6.87 -15.64 -16.77
N TYR A 305 -7.49 -15.56 -15.60
CA TYR A 305 -7.69 -14.32 -14.85
C TYR A 305 -7.04 -14.45 -13.47
N ASP A 306 -6.53 -13.33 -12.95
CA ASP A 306 -5.89 -13.28 -11.64
C ASP A 306 -6.73 -12.44 -10.67
N LEU A 307 -6.63 -12.75 -9.38
CA LEU A 307 -7.36 -12.09 -8.30
C LEU A 307 -6.39 -11.78 -7.17
N GLU A 308 -6.37 -10.54 -6.69
CA GLU A 308 -5.64 -10.14 -5.49
C GLU A 308 -6.59 -10.05 -4.30
N VAL A 309 -6.17 -10.63 -3.17
CA VAL A 309 -6.93 -10.63 -1.91
C VAL A 309 -6.06 -9.96 -0.86
N GLN A 310 -6.68 -9.13 -0.02
CA GLN A 310 -5.99 -8.33 0.98
C GLN A 310 -5.11 -9.20 1.91
N ASP A 311 -3.98 -8.64 2.33
CA ASP A 311 -3.05 -9.21 3.31
C ASP A 311 -2.43 -10.56 2.90
N GLY A 312 -2.39 -10.87 1.59
CA GLY A 312 -1.84 -12.14 1.08
C GLY A 312 -2.70 -13.36 1.47
N SER A 313 -3.98 -13.14 1.75
CA SER A 313 -4.94 -14.18 2.10
C SER A 313 -5.26 -15.10 0.91
N THR A 314 -5.64 -16.34 1.19
CA THR A 314 -6.16 -17.29 0.18
C THR A 314 -7.63 -17.04 -0.12
N PHE A 315 -8.11 -17.47 -1.28
CA PHE A 315 -9.54 -17.47 -1.62
C PHE A 315 -10.03 -18.87 -1.97
N VAL A 316 -11.35 -19.01 -2.13
CA VAL A 316 -11.98 -20.29 -2.47
C VAL A 316 -12.38 -20.26 -3.94
N ALA A 317 -11.96 -21.25 -4.71
CA ALA A 317 -12.40 -21.49 -6.08
C ALA A 317 -12.96 -22.91 -6.19
N GLU A 318 -14.21 -23.03 -6.62
CA GLU A 318 -14.89 -24.34 -6.81
C GLU A 318 -14.88 -25.22 -5.54
N GLY A 319 -14.90 -24.58 -4.36
CA GLY A 319 -14.84 -25.23 -3.04
C GLY A 319 -13.42 -25.53 -2.54
N TYR A 320 -12.40 -25.35 -3.37
CA TYR A 320 -10.99 -25.55 -3.02
C TYR A 320 -10.35 -24.26 -2.52
N LEU A 321 -9.50 -24.37 -1.51
CA LEU A 321 -8.63 -23.28 -1.11
C LEU A 321 -7.53 -23.10 -2.16
N VAL A 322 -7.54 -21.96 -2.82
CA VAL A 322 -6.54 -21.56 -3.82
C VAL A 322 -5.81 -20.31 -3.33
N HIS A 323 -4.55 -20.16 -3.76
CA HIS A 323 -3.74 -19.01 -3.42
C HIS A 323 -3.68 -18.04 -4.60
N ASN A 324 -3.55 -16.76 -4.28
CA ASN A 324 -3.12 -15.73 -5.22
C ASN A 324 -1.59 -15.84 -5.44
N THR A 325 -1.13 -15.44 -6.62
CA THR A 325 0.28 -15.15 -6.86
C THR A 325 0.57 -13.80 -6.22
N ALA A 326 1.35 -13.73 -5.14
CA ALA A 326 1.70 -12.42 -4.61
C ALA A 326 2.34 -11.59 -5.71
N MET A 327 2.06 -10.29 -5.70
CA MET A 327 2.74 -9.36 -6.60
C MET A 327 4.24 -9.61 -6.55
N ILE A 328 4.88 -9.45 -7.70
CA ILE A 328 6.34 -9.51 -7.78
C ILE A 328 6.93 -8.52 -6.77
N SER A 329 7.70 -9.06 -5.82
CA SER A 329 8.44 -8.26 -4.86
C SER A 329 9.77 -7.92 -5.49
N LEU A 330 9.87 -6.69 -5.98
CA LEU A 330 11.10 -6.18 -6.58
C LEU A 330 12.03 -5.68 -5.48
N PHE A 331 13.26 -6.18 -5.50
CA PHE A 331 14.32 -5.74 -4.60
C PHE A 331 15.60 -5.46 -5.39
N ASP A 332 16.54 -4.72 -4.81
CA ASP A 332 17.77 -4.34 -5.50
C ASP A 332 18.71 -5.55 -5.66
N TYR A 333 19.40 -5.65 -6.81
CA TYR A 333 20.28 -6.79 -7.12
C TYR A 333 21.34 -7.09 -6.04
N ASP A 334 21.80 -6.06 -5.35
CA ASP A 334 22.85 -6.12 -4.32
C ASP A 334 22.29 -6.31 -2.89
N ASP A 335 20.97 -6.34 -2.70
CA ASP A 335 20.34 -6.63 -1.40
C ASP A 335 20.43 -8.12 -1.08
N MET A 336 21.49 -8.49 -0.37
CA MET A 336 21.77 -9.86 0.02
C MET A 336 20.75 -10.43 1.01
N GLU A 337 20.11 -9.59 1.83
CA GLU A 337 19.10 -10.06 2.79
C GLU A 337 17.85 -10.53 2.04
N MET A 338 17.38 -9.75 1.07
CA MET A 338 16.27 -10.14 0.21
C MET A 338 16.64 -11.31 -0.70
N ARG A 339 17.86 -11.32 -1.25
CA ARG A 339 18.38 -12.38 -2.12
C ARG A 339 18.41 -13.75 -1.44
N THR A 340 18.72 -13.79 -0.14
CA THR A 340 18.82 -15.02 0.67
C THR A 340 17.60 -15.25 1.57
N SER A 341 16.56 -14.41 1.44
CA SER A 341 15.41 -14.38 2.36
C SER A 341 14.61 -15.68 2.45
N LYS A 342 14.75 -16.56 1.44
CA LYS A 342 14.11 -17.88 1.34
C LYS A 342 15.07 -19.06 1.41
N ASP A 343 16.28 -18.83 1.89
CA ASP A 343 17.24 -19.91 2.11
C ASP A 343 16.89 -20.71 3.37
N GLY A 344 17.28 -21.99 3.37
CA GLY A 344 17.11 -22.88 4.53
C GLY A 344 15.64 -23.06 4.94
N ASP A 345 15.38 -23.24 6.25
CA ASP A 345 14.06 -23.55 6.84
C ASP A 345 13.15 -22.32 7.01
N PHE A 346 13.16 -21.37 6.06
CA PHE A 346 12.41 -20.11 6.19
C PHE A 346 10.91 -20.33 6.44
N TRP A 347 10.29 -21.39 5.93
CA TRP A 347 8.86 -21.69 6.16
C TRP A 347 8.53 -22.00 7.62
N ARG A 348 9.53 -22.29 8.47
CA ARG A 348 9.35 -22.47 9.92
C ARG A 348 9.57 -21.17 10.69
N ASN A 349 10.62 -20.45 10.33
CA ASN A 349 11.09 -19.30 11.10
C ASN A 349 10.52 -17.97 10.60
N ASN A 350 10.07 -17.93 9.34
CA ASN A 350 9.58 -16.77 8.61
C ASN A 350 8.54 -17.20 7.55
N SER A 351 7.49 -17.92 7.97
CA SER A 351 6.48 -18.51 7.10
C SER A 351 5.74 -17.49 6.22
N GLN A 352 5.66 -16.22 6.68
CA GLN A 352 5.08 -15.11 5.92
C GLN A 352 5.80 -14.87 4.58
N ARG A 353 7.08 -15.24 4.46
CA ARG A 353 7.86 -15.08 3.22
C ARG A 353 7.46 -16.07 2.13
N TRP A 354 6.69 -17.12 2.45
CA TRP A 354 6.24 -18.12 1.48
C TRP A 354 5.53 -17.51 0.28
N ASN A 355 4.74 -16.46 0.55
CA ASN A 355 3.89 -15.85 -0.47
C ASN A 355 4.65 -14.88 -1.38
N ALA A 356 5.76 -14.29 -0.95
CA ALA A 356 6.43 -13.22 -1.72
C ALA A 356 7.13 -13.77 -2.97
N ASN A 357 6.88 -13.21 -4.16
CA ASN A 357 7.60 -13.59 -5.38
C ASN A 357 8.82 -12.67 -5.55
N ASN A 358 9.96 -13.04 -4.95
CA ASN A 358 11.12 -12.15 -4.86
C ASN A 358 11.90 -12.16 -6.17
N SER A 359 12.03 -10.98 -6.79
CA SER A 359 12.81 -10.80 -8.01
C SER A 359 13.79 -9.63 -7.87
N ALA A 360 15.05 -9.91 -8.15
CA ALA A 360 16.09 -8.90 -8.18
C ALA A 360 15.92 -8.02 -9.42
N VAL A 361 15.84 -6.72 -9.21
CA VAL A 361 15.94 -5.72 -10.27
C VAL A 361 17.37 -5.69 -10.75
N TRP A 362 17.62 -6.22 -11.95
CA TRP A 362 18.96 -6.20 -12.54
C TRP A 362 19.40 -4.76 -12.81
N PRO A 363 20.67 -4.43 -12.53
CA PRO A 363 21.17 -3.08 -12.70
C PRO A 363 21.21 -2.70 -14.18
N GLU A 364 21.16 -1.40 -14.48
CA GLU A 364 21.20 -0.90 -15.86
C GLU A 364 22.59 -0.95 -16.51
N ARG A 365 23.61 -1.38 -15.75
CA ARG A 365 24.95 -1.68 -16.25
C ARG A 365 25.06 -3.13 -16.72
N GLU A 366 26.09 -3.42 -17.51
CA GLU A 366 26.45 -4.81 -17.82
C GLU A 366 26.88 -5.56 -16.55
N LEU A 367 26.40 -6.80 -16.42
CA LEU A 367 26.84 -7.74 -15.40
C LEU A 367 27.96 -8.61 -15.97
N THR A 368 28.98 -8.86 -15.15
CA THR A 368 30.05 -9.78 -15.48
C THR A 368 29.55 -11.23 -15.47
N GLN A 369 30.25 -12.13 -16.16
CA GLN A 369 29.93 -13.57 -16.12
C GLN A 369 29.98 -14.13 -14.68
N ALA A 370 30.87 -13.61 -13.84
CA ALA A 370 30.98 -14.04 -12.44
C ALA A 370 29.75 -13.65 -11.63
N GLU A 371 29.24 -12.42 -11.79
CA GLU A 371 28.02 -11.92 -11.13
C GLU A 371 26.79 -12.74 -11.54
N VAL A 372 26.61 -12.98 -12.83
CA VAL A 372 25.51 -13.81 -13.34
C VAL A 372 25.62 -15.24 -12.81
N THR A 373 26.81 -15.83 -12.84
CA THR A 373 27.04 -17.18 -12.32
C THR A 373 26.71 -17.26 -10.84
N ARG A 374 27.14 -16.27 -10.05
CA ARG A 374 26.83 -16.23 -8.61
C ARG A 374 25.33 -16.12 -8.36
N PHE A 375 24.63 -15.27 -9.12
CA PHE A 375 23.16 -15.15 -9.02
C PHE A 375 22.44 -16.46 -9.28
N VAL A 376 22.85 -17.18 -10.32
CA VAL A 376 22.30 -18.50 -10.63
C VAL A 376 22.63 -19.51 -9.53
N LEU A 377 23.83 -19.45 -8.95
CA LEU A 377 24.20 -20.32 -7.83
C LEU A 377 23.34 -20.05 -6.59
N ASP A 378 23.12 -18.78 -6.22
CA ASP A 378 22.26 -18.44 -5.08
C ASP A 378 20.81 -18.96 -5.31
N MET A 379 20.31 -18.88 -6.54
CA MET A 379 19.00 -19.45 -6.91
C MET A 379 18.94 -20.98 -6.77
N VAL A 380 20.04 -21.67 -7.07
CA VAL A 380 20.17 -23.12 -6.90
C VAL A 380 20.30 -23.49 -5.42
N GLU A 381 21.10 -22.74 -4.66
CA GLU A 381 21.34 -22.93 -3.23
C GLU A 381 20.05 -22.76 -2.41
N SER A 382 19.17 -21.83 -2.80
CA SER A 382 17.85 -21.66 -2.15
C SER A 382 16.95 -22.89 -2.33
N GLY A 383 17.09 -23.63 -3.43
CA GLY A 383 16.24 -24.76 -3.80
C GLY A 383 14.79 -24.36 -4.15
N ARG A 384 14.54 -23.07 -4.42
CA ARG A 384 13.19 -22.53 -4.68
C ARG A 384 12.98 -21.94 -6.06
N GLY A 385 14.03 -21.83 -6.87
CA GLY A 385 13.97 -21.10 -8.15
C GLY A 385 13.88 -19.58 -7.95
N GLU A 386 14.25 -19.10 -6.75
CA GLU A 386 14.29 -17.70 -6.37
C GLU A 386 15.69 -17.35 -5.85
N PRO A 387 16.14 -16.09 -6.01
CA PRO A 387 15.36 -14.95 -6.50
C PRO A 387 15.22 -14.89 -8.03
N GLY A 388 14.07 -14.43 -8.50
CA GLY A 388 13.78 -14.19 -9.91
C GLY A 388 14.56 -13.00 -10.49
N ILE A 389 14.48 -12.83 -11.82
CA ILE A 389 15.16 -11.75 -12.55
C ILE A 389 14.12 -10.77 -13.07
N PHE A 390 14.26 -9.50 -12.72
CA PHE A 390 13.48 -8.40 -13.30
C PHE A 390 14.37 -7.41 -14.04
N ASN A 391 14.23 -7.33 -15.36
CA ASN A 391 14.96 -6.35 -16.18
C ASN A 391 14.07 -5.13 -16.47
N ARG A 392 14.29 -4.05 -15.72
CA ARG A 392 13.52 -2.80 -15.83
C ARG A 392 13.59 -2.19 -17.24
N LYS A 393 14.79 -2.12 -17.82
CA LYS A 393 15.01 -1.57 -19.16
C LYS A 393 14.21 -2.33 -20.21
N ALA A 394 14.30 -3.67 -20.20
CA ALA A 394 13.56 -4.52 -21.13
C ALA A 394 12.03 -4.41 -20.95
N ALA A 395 11.54 -4.24 -19.72
CA ALA A 395 10.12 -4.07 -19.44
C ALA A 395 9.56 -2.75 -20.01
N ILE A 396 10.38 -1.69 -20.01
CA ILE A 396 10.03 -0.38 -20.60
C ILE A 396 10.14 -0.44 -22.13
N GLU A 397 11.25 -0.94 -22.66
CA GLU A 397 11.54 -0.97 -24.11
C GLU A 397 10.58 -1.87 -24.88
N ASN A 398 10.16 -3.00 -24.29
CA ASN A 398 9.28 -3.98 -24.94
C ASN A 398 7.80 -3.81 -24.55
N ARG A 399 7.43 -2.66 -23.97
CA ARG A 399 6.06 -2.42 -23.51
C ARG A 399 5.08 -2.38 -24.69
N PRO A 400 4.03 -3.23 -24.73
CA PRO A 400 3.00 -3.16 -25.75
C PRO A 400 2.26 -1.82 -25.71
N ALA A 401 1.93 -1.24 -26.88
CA ALA A 401 1.26 0.06 -26.98
C ALA A 401 -0.07 0.16 -26.21
N ARG A 402 -0.75 -0.97 -25.95
CA ARG A 402 -1.99 -1.03 -25.16
C ARG A 402 -1.82 -0.82 -23.64
N ARG A 403 -0.60 -0.89 -23.11
CA ARG A 403 -0.34 -0.71 -21.66
C ARG A 403 0.02 0.74 -21.35
N LYS A 404 -0.64 1.30 -20.32
CA LYS A 404 -0.28 2.62 -19.76
C LYS A 404 1.13 2.56 -19.16
N TYR A 405 1.79 3.71 -19.11
CA TYR A 405 3.04 3.86 -18.37
C TYR A 405 2.80 3.62 -16.87
N ALA A 406 3.68 2.84 -16.27
CA ALA A 406 3.74 2.58 -14.83
C ALA A 406 5.23 2.55 -14.45
N GLU A 407 5.56 3.17 -13.32
CA GLU A 407 6.90 3.19 -12.76
C GLU A 407 7.13 1.87 -12.00
N LEU A 408 8.24 1.19 -12.26
CA LEU A 408 8.49 -0.19 -11.81
C LEU A 408 9.70 -0.21 -10.87
N GLY A 409 9.57 0.12 -9.57
CA GLY A 409 10.71 0.22 -8.65
C GLY A 409 10.41 0.43 -7.15
N THR A 410 11.47 0.39 -6.33
CA THR A 410 11.48 0.59 -4.86
C THR A 410 11.05 2.00 -4.43
N ASN A 411 10.62 2.18 -3.19
CA ASN A 411 10.18 3.47 -2.65
C ASN A 411 11.18 4.62 -2.86
N PRO A 412 10.74 5.82 -3.33
CA PRO A 412 11.59 6.98 -3.54
C PRO A 412 12.14 7.54 -2.23
N CYS A 413 13.42 7.91 -2.20
CA CYS A 413 14.16 8.22 -0.96
C CYS A 413 15.07 9.46 -1.03
N VAL A 414 15.40 9.97 0.16
CA VAL A 414 16.38 11.04 0.45
C VAL A 414 17.46 10.49 1.38
N THR A 415 18.62 11.14 1.41
CA THR A 415 19.79 10.70 2.20
C THR A 415 19.63 10.98 3.70
N ALA A 416 20.31 10.20 4.55
CA ALA A 416 20.24 10.32 6.01
C ALA A 416 20.62 11.70 6.56
N ASP A 417 21.49 12.44 5.86
CA ASP A 417 21.90 13.81 6.21
C ASP A 417 20.87 14.88 5.84
N THR A 418 19.78 14.51 5.15
CA THR A 418 18.71 15.43 4.75
C THR A 418 17.95 15.95 5.96
N TRP A 419 17.71 17.26 5.98
CA TRP A 419 16.96 17.92 7.06
C TRP A 419 15.46 17.91 6.83
N VAL A 420 14.71 17.51 7.86
CA VAL A 420 13.24 17.49 7.88
C VAL A 420 12.73 18.36 9.03
N MET A 421 11.68 19.13 8.77
CA MET A 421 11.00 19.90 9.82
C MET A 421 10.05 18.98 10.60
N THR A 422 10.17 18.98 11.92
CA THR A 422 9.28 18.22 12.81
C THR A 422 8.62 19.12 13.85
N GLY A 423 7.59 18.62 14.54
CA GLY A 423 6.97 19.30 15.67
C GLY A 423 7.93 19.57 16.85
N GLN A 424 9.07 18.88 16.91
CA GLN A 424 10.13 19.09 17.91
C GLN A 424 11.32 19.88 17.34
N GLY A 425 11.15 20.52 16.17
CA GLY A 425 12.20 21.23 15.47
C GLY A 425 12.85 20.42 14.34
N PRO A 426 13.86 21.00 13.68
CA PRO A 426 14.53 20.38 12.55
C PRO A 426 15.37 19.19 12.99
N GLN A 427 15.24 18.05 12.30
CA GLN A 427 16.04 16.84 12.56
C GLN A 427 16.54 16.28 11.23
N GLN A 428 17.65 15.55 11.24
CA GLN A 428 18.11 14.83 10.06
C GLN A 428 17.35 13.50 9.93
N VAL A 429 17.18 13.01 8.70
CA VAL A 429 16.47 11.75 8.42
C VAL A 429 17.05 10.58 9.24
N GLY A 430 18.38 10.54 9.40
CA GLY A 430 19.05 9.53 10.23
C GLY A 430 18.59 9.50 11.71
N ASP A 431 18.19 10.64 12.27
CA ASP A 431 17.69 10.75 13.65
C ASP A 431 16.20 10.36 13.78
N LEU A 432 15.53 10.10 12.66
CA LEU A 432 14.10 9.84 12.55
C LEU A 432 13.79 8.39 12.10
N LEU A 433 14.81 7.54 12.02
CA LEU A 433 14.65 6.14 11.62
C LEU A 433 13.88 5.32 12.66
N ALA A 434 12.97 4.47 12.18
CA ALA A 434 12.21 3.49 12.97
C ALA A 434 11.45 4.11 14.17
N ARG A 435 10.95 5.33 14.01
CA ARG A 435 10.16 6.02 15.04
C ARG A 435 9.14 6.98 14.44
N PRO A 436 7.94 7.09 15.04
CA PRO A 436 6.95 8.05 14.57
C PRO A 436 7.37 9.48 14.92
N PHE A 437 7.06 10.43 14.05
CA PHE A 437 7.25 11.85 14.29
C PHE A 437 6.16 12.67 13.59
N ALA A 438 5.94 13.90 14.05
CA ALA A 438 5.05 14.84 13.38
C ALA A 438 5.88 15.72 12.42
N ALA A 439 5.74 15.51 11.12
CA ALA A 439 6.35 16.36 10.09
C ALA A 439 5.62 17.70 10.00
N LEU A 440 6.35 18.82 9.88
CA LEU A 440 5.75 20.14 9.65
C LEU A 440 5.75 20.47 8.15
N VAL A 441 4.57 20.57 7.55
CA VAL A 441 4.35 20.93 6.14
C VAL A 441 3.59 22.24 6.09
N ASP A 442 4.20 23.29 5.53
CA ASP A 442 3.61 24.64 5.43
C ASP A 442 3.03 25.19 6.76
N GLY A 443 3.68 24.86 7.89
CA GLY A 443 3.27 25.28 9.23
C GLY A 443 2.31 24.33 9.95
N GLU A 444 1.83 23.28 9.29
CA GLU A 444 0.90 22.30 9.86
C GLU A 444 1.58 20.97 10.18
N ALA A 445 1.18 20.33 11.28
CA ALA A 445 1.77 19.08 11.74
C ALA A 445 1.02 17.87 11.16
N HIS A 446 1.76 16.94 10.57
CA HIS A 446 1.28 15.69 10.00
C HIS A 446 2.01 14.51 10.64
N LEU A 447 1.27 13.57 11.22
CA LEU A 447 1.87 12.40 11.86
C LEU A 447 2.37 11.41 10.79
N SER A 448 3.60 10.91 10.95
CA SER A 448 4.12 9.81 10.15
C SER A 448 3.45 8.48 10.52
N THR A 449 3.75 7.42 9.76
CA THR A 449 3.48 6.04 10.17
C THR A 449 4.26 5.67 11.43
N GLU A 450 3.96 4.51 12.02
CA GLU A 450 4.65 3.99 13.22
C GLU A 450 6.15 3.83 13.00
N ASP A 451 6.57 3.44 11.79
CA ASP A 451 7.98 3.27 11.44
C ASP A 451 8.71 4.57 11.11
N GLY A 452 7.98 5.67 10.86
CA GLY A 452 8.57 6.94 10.42
C GLY A 452 9.39 6.79 9.13
N PHE A 453 10.67 7.14 9.18
CA PHE A 453 11.61 6.81 8.10
C PHE A 453 12.17 5.40 8.28
N PHE A 454 12.34 4.67 7.18
CA PHE A 454 12.95 3.34 7.15
C PHE A 454 13.97 3.26 6.01
N PRO A 455 15.08 2.52 6.18
CA PRO A 455 16.08 2.36 5.13
C PRO A 455 15.48 1.63 3.93
N THR A 456 15.83 2.05 2.72
CA THR A 456 15.36 1.40 1.48
C THR A 456 16.47 0.87 0.59
N GLY A 457 17.73 0.94 1.07
CA GLY A 457 18.91 0.36 0.43
C GLY A 457 19.90 1.39 -0.12
N TYR A 458 21.10 0.92 -0.45
CA TYR A 458 22.21 1.70 -1.02
C TYR A 458 21.93 2.07 -2.49
N LYS A 459 21.60 3.34 -2.75
CA LYS A 459 21.08 3.78 -4.06
C LYS A 459 21.88 4.93 -4.64
N ALA A 460 21.85 5.06 -5.96
CA ALA A 460 22.43 6.20 -6.66
C ALA A 460 21.69 7.50 -6.27
N VAL A 461 22.45 8.50 -5.87
CA VAL A 461 21.95 9.79 -5.38
C VAL A 461 22.28 10.90 -6.36
N TYR A 462 21.33 11.79 -6.54
CA TYR A 462 21.42 12.99 -7.36
C TYR A 462 21.41 14.22 -6.45
N LEU A 463 22.39 15.10 -6.65
CA LEU A 463 22.41 16.44 -6.06
C LEU A 463 21.64 17.39 -6.97
N VAL A 464 20.51 17.86 -6.45
CA VAL A 464 19.72 18.95 -7.01
C VAL A 464 20.26 20.25 -6.45
N GLU A 465 20.71 21.14 -7.32
CA GLU A 465 21.09 22.51 -6.97
C GLU A 465 20.12 23.50 -7.58
N THR A 466 19.80 24.55 -6.84
CA THR A 466 18.98 25.66 -7.33
C THR A 466 19.80 26.92 -7.57
N VAL A 467 19.33 27.79 -8.45
CA VAL A 467 19.93 29.11 -8.74
C VAL A 467 19.99 29.97 -7.49
N GLU A 468 19.00 29.84 -6.61
CA GLU A 468 18.88 30.58 -5.37
C GLU A 468 19.84 30.06 -4.27
N GLY A 469 20.45 28.89 -4.45
CA GLY A 469 21.48 28.34 -3.55
C GLY A 469 21.06 27.16 -2.69
N HIS A 470 19.79 26.73 -2.76
CA HIS A 470 19.32 25.52 -2.09
C HIS A 470 19.86 24.26 -2.76
N THR A 471 20.08 23.23 -1.94
CA THR A 471 20.51 21.90 -2.39
C THR A 471 19.64 20.81 -1.77
N LEU A 472 19.49 19.69 -2.48
CA LEU A 472 18.84 18.46 -2.00
C LEU A 472 19.54 17.26 -2.62
N LYS A 473 19.81 16.22 -1.82
CA LYS A 473 20.25 14.91 -2.28
C LYS A 473 19.05 13.96 -2.28
N ALA A 474 18.75 13.36 -3.43
CA ALA A 474 17.63 12.44 -3.56
C ALA A 474 17.89 11.38 -4.63
N THR A 475 17.14 10.29 -4.56
CA THR A 475 17.09 9.24 -5.60
C THR A 475 16.45 9.77 -6.89
N ALA A 476 16.76 9.12 -8.02
CA ALA A 476 16.32 9.54 -9.36
C ALA A 476 14.80 9.72 -9.48
N ASP A 477 14.05 8.84 -8.84
CA ASP A 477 12.59 8.73 -8.83
C ASP A 477 11.94 9.58 -7.73
N HIS A 478 12.71 10.28 -6.89
CA HIS A 478 12.14 11.08 -5.81
C HIS A 478 11.28 12.22 -6.36
N PRO A 479 9.97 12.31 -6.00
CA PRO A 479 9.09 13.32 -6.56
C PRO A 479 9.33 14.68 -5.91
N ILE A 480 9.58 15.70 -6.75
CA ILE A 480 9.76 17.10 -6.36
C ILE A 480 8.63 17.94 -6.95
N LEU A 481 8.02 18.78 -6.11
CA LEU A 481 6.86 19.59 -6.48
C LEU A 481 7.27 20.79 -7.34
N CYS A 482 7.02 20.67 -8.64
CA CYS A 482 7.31 21.69 -9.65
C CYS A 482 6.16 22.68 -9.79
N VAL A 483 6.47 23.96 -10.04
CA VAL A 483 5.51 25.03 -10.32
C VAL A 483 5.37 25.18 -11.83
N THR A 484 4.27 24.69 -12.39
CA THR A 484 3.99 24.73 -13.84
C THR A 484 3.49 26.08 -14.29
N LYS A 485 2.76 26.79 -13.43
CA LYS A 485 2.24 28.12 -13.72
C LYS A 485 2.13 28.95 -12.45
N GLN A 486 2.58 30.20 -12.53
CA GLN A 486 2.48 31.16 -11.44
C GLN A 486 1.71 32.40 -11.88
N THR A 487 0.62 32.72 -11.17
CA THR A 487 -0.12 33.98 -11.31
C THR A 487 0.05 34.84 -10.07
N ARG A 488 -0.42 36.09 -10.10
CA ARG A 488 -0.42 36.96 -8.90
C ARG A 488 -1.10 36.33 -7.69
N LYS A 489 -2.10 35.47 -7.87
CA LYS A 489 -2.91 34.90 -6.77
C LYS A 489 -2.72 33.40 -6.51
N LYS A 490 -2.34 32.62 -7.52
CA LYS A 490 -2.25 31.14 -7.45
C LYS A 490 -0.96 30.62 -8.06
N GLN A 491 -0.47 29.50 -7.51
CA GLN A 491 0.51 28.61 -8.12
C GLN A 491 -0.21 27.33 -8.54
N TYR A 492 0.15 26.82 -9.71
CA TYR A 492 -0.23 25.50 -10.19
C TYR A 492 1.02 24.62 -10.13
N THR A 493 0.85 23.40 -9.63
CA THR A 493 1.97 22.53 -9.32
C THR A 493 1.75 21.12 -9.84
N GLU A 494 2.84 20.42 -10.13
CA GLU A 494 2.86 19.00 -10.48
C GLU A 494 4.08 18.33 -9.86
N TRP A 495 3.98 17.04 -9.56
CA TRP A 495 5.12 16.25 -9.11
C TRP A 495 5.93 15.80 -10.32
N ARG A 496 7.27 15.94 -10.25
CA ARG A 496 8.21 15.39 -11.23
C ARG A 496 9.32 14.63 -10.50
N ALA A 497 9.79 13.54 -11.08
CA ALA A 497 10.94 12.82 -10.54
C ALA A 497 12.21 13.69 -10.59
N THR A 498 13.14 13.49 -9.66
CA THR A 498 14.43 14.19 -9.62
C THR A 498 15.16 14.15 -10.95
N ALA A 499 15.18 12.98 -11.61
CA ALA A 499 15.87 12.77 -12.88
C ALA A 499 15.22 13.50 -14.07
N ASP A 500 13.93 13.86 -13.97
CA ASP A 500 13.19 14.56 -15.00
C ASP A 500 13.32 16.09 -14.91
N LEU A 501 13.90 16.60 -13.82
CA LEU A 501 14.09 18.03 -13.61
C LEU A 501 15.14 18.60 -14.57
N GLN A 502 14.79 19.73 -15.20
CA GLN A 502 15.66 20.42 -16.13
C GLN A 502 16.12 21.76 -15.57
N PRO A 503 17.34 22.23 -15.90
CA PRO A 503 17.76 23.60 -15.59
C PRO A 503 16.71 24.63 -16.05
N GLY A 504 16.30 25.51 -15.14
CA GLY A 504 15.25 26.50 -15.35
C GLY A 504 13.87 26.09 -14.85
N ASP A 505 13.62 24.80 -14.58
CA ASP A 505 12.38 24.37 -13.91
C ASP A 505 12.21 25.08 -12.57
N MET A 506 10.99 25.44 -12.22
CA MET A 506 10.68 26.06 -10.94
C MET A 506 10.13 25.01 -9.97
N ILE A 507 10.66 24.96 -8.76
CA ILE A 507 10.17 24.11 -7.67
C ILE A 507 9.56 24.96 -6.55
N ARG A 508 8.60 24.37 -5.83
CA ARG A 508 7.98 25.00 -4.67
C ARG A 508 8.77 24.70 -3.40
N LEU A 509 9.05 25.76 -2.64
CA LEU A 509 9.61 25.69 -1.30
C LEU A 509 8.47 25.73 -0.27
N HIS A 510 8.76 25.25 0.93
CA HIS A 510 7.81 25.35 2.05
C HIS A 510 7.64 26.80 2.50
N ASN A 511 6.46 27.14 3.00
CA ASN A 511 6.18 28.39 3.67
C ASN A 511 5.90 28.13 5.15
N GLN A 512 6.89 28.33 6.01
CA GLN A 512 6.80 28.13 7.47
C GLN A 512 6.58 29.45 8.22
N ARG A 513 6.04 30.49 7.56
CA ARG A 513 5.72 31.74 8.26
C ARG A 513 4.70 31.46 9.36
N GLY A 514 5.05 31.85 10.59
CA GLY A 514 4.25 31.60 11.79
C GLY A 514 4.64 30.35 12.58
N ALA A 515 5.52 29.48 12.03
CA ALA A 515 6.00 28.31 12.75
C ALA A 515 6.90 28.71 13.93
N VAL A 516 6.63 28.07 15.08
CA VAL A 516 7.39 28.17 16.33
C VAL A 516 7.60 26.75 16.84
N TRP A 517 8.85 26.42 17.16
CA TRP A 517 9.22 25.13 17.75
C TRP A 517 10.16 25.35 18.94
N GLN A 518 10.12 24.40 19.85
CA GLN A 518 10.92 24.37 21.08
C GLN A 518 11.95 23.24 20.97
N ALA A 519 13.07 23.44 21.65
CA ALA A 519 14.11 22.44 21.87
C ALA A 519 14.76 22.76 23.22
N ASP A 520 15.42 21.77 23.82
CA ASP A 520 16.23 22.00 25.01
C ASP A 520 17.56 22.66 24.59
N ASP A 521 17.71 23.95 24.87
CA ASP A 521 18.86 24.74 24.46
C ASP A 521 19.16 25.90 25.42
N HIS A 522 20.24 26.65 25.15
CA HIS A 522 20.71 27.74 26.03
C HIS A 522 20.01 29.09 25.78
N GLY A 523 18.92 29.12 25.02
CA GLY A 523 18.11 30.29 24.75
C GLY A 523 18.73 31.33 23.80
N ALA A 524 17.91 32.29 23.38
CA ALA A 524 18.27 33.29 22.37
C ALA A 524 19.44 34.21 22.76
N ALA A 525 19.59 34.53 24.05
CA ALA A 525 20.67 35.39 24.54
C ALA A 525 22.05 34.73 24.37
N THR A 526 22.18 33.46 24.77
CA THR A 526 23.40 32.68 24.57
C THR A 526 23.65 32.45 23.09
N ALA A 527 22.60 32.17 22.32
CA ALA A 527 22.68 32.01 20.87
C ALA A 527 23.25 33.25 20.17
N TRP A 528 22.84 34.45 20.58
CA TRP A 528 23.39 35.71 20.06
C TRP A 528 24.90 35.85 20.29
N LEU A 529 25.39 35.47 21.48
CA LEU A 529 26.83 35.44 21.77
C LEU A 529 27.58 34.43 20.89
N LEU A 530 26.97 33.27 20.61
CA LEU A 530 27.54 32.27 19.70
C LEU A 530 27.53 32.73 18.24
N GLY A 531 26.49 33.46 17.81
CA GLY A 531 26.42 34.07 16.48
C GLY A 531 27.55 35.10 16.27
N LEU A 532 27.76 35.99 17.26
CA LEU A 532 28.90 36.91 17.27
C LEU A 532 30.23 36.16 17.27
N LEU A 533 30.32 35.07 18.04
CA LEU A 533 31.51 34.24 18.07
C LEU A 533 31.81 33.69 16.68
N VAL A 534 30.82 33.11 15.99
CA VAL A 534 30.97 32.53 14.65
C VAL A 534 31.31 33.56 13.59
N GLY A 535 30.71 34.76 13.63
CA GLY A 535 31.04 35.85 12.71
C GLY A 535 32.45 36.41 12.93
N ASP A 536 32.59 37.34 13.88
CA ASP A 536 33.85 38.08 14.09
C ASP A 536 34.69 37.60 15.29
N GLY A 537 34.18 36.66 16.08
CA GLY A 537 34.90 36.15 17.25
C GLY A 537 36.13 35.29 16.92
N THR A 538 36.92 34.99 17.94
CA THR A 538 38.08 34.08 17.83
C THR A 538 38.21 33.24 19.09
N PHE A 539 39.06 32.22 19.05
CA PHE A 539 39.43 31.43 20.22
C PHE A 539 40.87 31.70 20.63
N ALA A 540 41.13 31.76 21.94
CA ALA A 540 42.46 31.53 22.47
C ALA A 540 42.61 30.04 22.81
N ARG A 541 43.62 29.40 22.22
CA ARG A 541 43.97 28.00 22.50
C ARG A 541 44.65 27.89 23.86
N HIS A 542 44.32 26.84 24.59
CA HIS A 542 44.98 26.51 25.85
C HIS A 542 45.21 24.99 25.89
N GLU A 543 46.46 24.53 26.00
CA GLU A 543 46.78 23.09 25.93
C GLU A 543 46.24 22.31 27.14
N ALA A 544 46.14 22.95 28.31
CA ALA A 544 45.69 22.32 29.56
C ALA A 544 44.28 22.72 30.04
N LYS A 545 43.51 23.53 29.28
CA LYS A 545 42.19 24.05 29.70
C LYS A 545 41.24 24.14 28.49
N SER A 546 39.95 24.31 28.75
CA SER A 546 38.98 24.61 27.69
C SER A 546 39.36 25.89 26.93
N ASN A 547 39.14 25.90 25.61
CA ASN A 547 39.38 27.07 24.76
C ASN A 547 38.57 28.27 25.26
N GLN A 548 39.14 29.47 25.18
CA GLN A 548 38.45 30.69 25.56
C GLN A 548 37.84 31.35 24.34
N ALA A 549 36.52 31.59 24.36
CA ALA A 549 35.85 32.38 23.34
C ALA A 549 36.17 33.86 23.55
N ILE A 550 36.51 34.55 22.46
CA ILE A 550 36.87 35.96 22.44
C ILE A 550 35.96 36.67 21.44
N LEU A 551 35.20 37.65 21.94
CA LEU A 551 34.38 38.54 21.12
C LEU A 551 35.06 39.91 21.04
N ARG A 552 35.13 40.50 19.84
CA ARG A 552 35.74 41.81 19.60
C ARG A 552 34.76 42.71 18.89
N PHE A 553 34.68 43.96 19.34
CA PHE A 553 33.76 44.96 18.82
C PHE A 553 34.53 46.21 18.40
N TRP A 554 34.26 46.68 17.19
CA TRP A 554 34.95 47.79 16.55
C TRP A 554 34.00 48.97 16.31
N GLY A 555 34.55 50.16 16.08
CA GLY A 555 33.78 51.36 15.73
C GLY A 555 33.20 52.12 16.93
N GLU A 556 32.43 53.18 16.64
CA GLU A 556 31.95 54.15 17.64
C GLU A 556 31.02 53.55 18.69
N ARG A 557 30.25 52.51 18.33
CA ARG A 557 29.32 51.81 19.23
C ARG A 557 29.91 50.57 19.91
N SER A 558 31.20 50.30 19.72
CA SER A 558 31.87 49.11 20.26
C SER A 558 31.74 48.95 21.77
N GLN A 559 31.77 50.05 22.52
CA GLN A 559 31.59 50.03 23.98
C GLN A 559 30.19 49.53 24.37
N MET A 560 29.15 50.08 23.76
CA MET A 560 27.77 49.67 24.02
C MET A 560 27.54 48.19 23.67
N MET A 561 28.12 47.74 22.55
CA MET A 561 28.02 46.34 22.12
C MET A 561 28.72 45.38 23.09
N VAL A 562 29.91 45.73 23.58
CA VAL A 562 30.63 44.88 24.56
C VAL A 562 29.93 44.85 25.92
N GLU A 563 29.35 45.96 26.36
CA GLU A 563 28.58 46.05 27.61
C GLU A 563 27.30 45.20 27.53
N MET A 564 26.60 45.25 26.39
CA MET A 564 25.45 44.37 26.14
C MET A 564 25.85 42.89 26.13
N ALA A 565 26.94 42.54 25.43
CA ALA A 565 27.45 41.17 25.41
C ALA A 565 27.89 40.70 26.80
N HIS A 566 28.51 41.58 27.59
CA HIS A 566 28.89 41.29 28.96
C HIS A 566 27.68 41.04 29.85
N GLY A 567 26.65 41.89 29.77
CA GLY A 567 25.40 41.73 30.52
C GLY A 567 24.67 40.44 30.19
N LEU A 568 24.52 40.12 28.89
CA LEU A 568 23.89 38.87 28.45
C LEU A 568 24.70 37.65 28.88
N LEU A 569 26.02 37.71 28.81
CA LEU A 569 26.88 36.63 29.25
C LEU A 569 26.78 36.43 30.77
N ALA A 570 26.83 37.50 31.57
CA ALA A 570 26.72 37.43 33.02
C ALA A 570 25.36 36.88 33.49
N ALA A 571 24.29 37.14 32.74
CA ALA A 571 22.93 36.70 33.08
C ALA A 571 22.63 35.26 32.66
N ASN A 572 23.23 34.76 31.57
CA ASN A 572 22.83 33.50 30.93
C ASN A 572 23.92 32.42 30.91
N VAL A 573 25.17 32.78 31.20
CA VAL A 573 26.31 31.85 31.17
C VAL A 573 26.96 31.85 32.55
N PRO A 574 27.30 30.67 33.13
CA PRO A 574 27.91 30.57 34.45
C PRO A 574 29.40 30.96 34.42
N ALA A 575 29.67 32.22 34.07
CA ALA A 575 31.02 32.79 34.01
C ALA A 575 31.47 33.36 35.36
N ARG A 576 32.77 33.67 35.46
CA ARG A 576 33.33 34.29 36.67
C ARG A 576 32.75 35.70 36.86
N ARG A 577 32.34 36.02 38.10
CA ARG A 577 31.71 37.30 38.46
C ARG A 577 32.62 38.53 38.30
N ASP A 578 33.94 38.33 38.28
CA ASP A 578 34.97 39.36 38.12
C ASP A 578 35.38 39.60 36.66
N MET A 579 34.80 38.87 35.70
CA MET A 579 35.09 39.06 34.28
C MET A 579 34.60 40.43 33.83
N GLN A 580 35.47 41.22 33.19
CA GLN A 580 35.16 42.57 32.69
C GLN A 580 35.58 42.71 31.22
N PRO A 581 34.87 43.53 30.42
CA PRO A 581 35.35 43.97 29.11
C PRO A 581 36.71 44.67 29.20
N SER A 582 37.52 44.55 28.14
CA SER A 582 38.84 45.20 28.05
C SER A 582 38.97 46.02 26.77
N TRP A 583 39.61 47.19 26.87
CA TRP A 583 39.88 48.07 25.74
C TRP A 583 41.30 47.86 25.19
N HIS A 584 41.42 47.56 23.90
CA HIS A 584 42.70 47.36 23.24
C HIS A 584 43.17 48.63 22.52
N LYS A 585 43.95 49.47 23.22
CA LYS A 585 44.34 50.83 22.77
C LYS A 585 44.93 50.90 21.34
N THR A 586 45.85 50.01 20.99
CA THR A 586 46.58 50.06 19.70
C THR A 586 45.68 49.77 18.50
N ASN A 587 44.74 48.86 18.67
CA ASN A 587 43.86 48.41 17.59
C ASN A 587 42.46 48.99 17.73
N GLN A 588 42.18 49.78 18.78
CA GLN A 588 40.91 50.49 18.95
C GLN A 588 39.65 49.61 18.91
N TYR A 589 39.65 48.52 19.69
CA TYR A 589 38.47 47.67 19.87
C TYR A 589 38.24 47.30 21.34
N TRP A 590 36.97 47.02 21.66
CA TRP A 590 36.59 46.39 22.91
C TRP A 590 36.58 44.87 22.78
N GLN A 591 37.02 44.17 23.82
CA GLN A 591 37.10 42.71 23.84
C GLN A 591 36.45 42.13 25.10
N LEU A 592 35.71 41.04 24.90
CA LEU A 592 35.18 40.17 25.95
C LEU A 592 35.74 38.76 25.79
N THR A 593 36.16 38.13 26.89
CA THR A 593 36.79 36.80 26.85
C THR A 593 36.19 35.88 27.91
N SER A 594 35.70 34.71 27.50
CA SER A 594 35.02 33.77 28.40
C SER A 594 35.39 32.32 28.09
N THR A 595 35.84 31.60 29.12
CA THR A 595 36.08 30.15 29.06
C THR A 595 34.77 29.38 28.98
N GLU A 596 33.74 29.83 29.71
CA GLU A 596 32.46 29.13 29.78
C GLU A 596 31.67 29.25 28.48
N LEU A 597 31.69 30.42 27.83
CA LEU A 597 31.14 30.58 26.49
C LEU A 597 31.88 29.67 25.49
N GLY A 598 33.20 29.48 25.66
CA GLY A 598 33.97 28.53 24.86
C GLY A 598 33.56 27.07 25.09
N ARG A 599 33.18 26.69 26.32
CA ARG A 599 32.64 25.36 26.63
C ARG A 599 31.25 25.16 26.01
N ILE A 600 30.37 26.14 26.13
CA ILE A 600 29.04 26.10 25.49
C ILE A 600 29.18 26.03 23.97
N ALA A 601 30.06 26.83 23.37
CA ALA A 601 30.36 26.77 21.94
C ALA A 601 30.78 25.36 21.51
N ALA A 602 31.66 24.71 22.29
CA ALA A 602 32.08 23.34 22.02
C ALA A 602 30.94 22.32 22.14
N ALA A 603 29.97 22.50 23.03
CA ALA A 603 28.78 21.64 23.13
C ALA A 603 27.89 21.73 21.87
N TYR A 604 27.89 22.89 21.21
CA TYR A 604 27.27 23.07 19.89
C TYR A 604 28.22 22.77 18.72
N GLY A 605 29.37 22.12 18.96
CA GLY A 605 30.33 21.77 17.91
C GLY A 605 31.12 22.94 17.31
N ILE A 606 30.98 24.15 17.85
CA ILE A 606 31.78 25.31 17.47
C ILE A 606 33.14 25.22 18.18
N THR A 607 34.19 25.01 17.41
CA THR A 607 35.56 24.87 17.93
C THR A 607 36.53 25.76 17.14
N PRO A 608 37.79 25.93 17.60
CA PRO A 608 38.77 26.69 16.83
C PRO A 608 39.04 26.14 15.42
N ALA A 609 38.82 24.84 15.20
CA ALA A 609 38.99 24.19 13.89
C ALA A 609 37.68 24.16 13.07
N ASN A 610 36.53 24.33 13.73
CA ASN A 610 35.21 24.22 13.13
C ASN A 610 34.33 25.38 13.59
N LYS A 611 34.52 26.55 12.99
CA LYS A 611 33.83 27.80 13.35
C LYS A 611 32.70 28.09 12.36
N THR A 612 31.67 27.24 12.37
CA THR A 612 30.57 27.30 11.41
C THR A 612 29.22 26.96 12.07
N VAL A 613 28.15 26.93 11.28
CA VAL A 613 26.84 26.43 11.72
C VAL A 613 26.85 24.90 11.67
N THR A 614 26.67 24.27 12.82
CA THR A 614 26.72 22.81 12.98
C THR A 614 25.31 22.20 13.00
N PRO A 615 25.19 20.87 12.83
CA PRO A 615 23.92 20.18 13.03
C PRO A 615 23.31 20.42 14.42
N GLN A 616 24.13 20.51 15.47
CA GLN A 616 23.67 20.81 16.83
C GLN A 616 23.00 22.17 16.92
N ILE A 617 23.47 23.17 16.16
CA ILE A 617 22.82 24.48 16.07
C ILE A 617 21.51 24.36 15.28
N GLU A 618 21.51 23.62 14.17
CA GLU A 618 20.29 23.42 13.37
C GLU A 618 19.19 22.64 14.10
N GLN A 619 19.50 21.87 15.15
CA GLN A 619 18.49 21.17 15.96
C GLN A 619 17.87 22.03 17.09
N THR A 620 18.33 23.28 17.26
CA THR A 620 17.85 24.16 18.35
C THR A 620 16.48 24.79 18.09
N SER A 621 15.92 25.42 19.12
CA SER A 621 14.61 26.08 19.07
C SER A 621 14.57 27.27 18.11
N SER A 622 13.36 27.64 17.71
CA SER A 622 13.14 28.84 16.88
C SER A 622 13.63 30.14 17.53
N ALA A 623 13.65 30.20 18.88
CA ALA A 623 14.19 31.33 19.63
C ALA A 623 15.72 31.37 19.59
N PHE A 624 16.37 30.22 19.76
CA PHE A 624 17.82 30.09 19.62
C PHE A 624 18.27 30.47 18.20
N TYR A 625 17.59 29.98 17.17
CA TYR A 625 17.81 30.37 15.77
C TYR A 625 17.80 31.88 15.59
N ALA A 626 16.76 32.56 16.08
CA ALA A 626 16.63 34.00 15.96
C ALA A 626 17.78 34.75 16.66
N GLY A 627 18.17 34.31 17.86
CA GLY A 627 19.31 34.88 18.58
C GLY A 627 20.64 34.67 17.85
N PHE A 628 20.92 33.44 17.41
CA PHE A 628 22.14 33.07 16.69
C PHE A 628 22.27 33.86 15.39
N LEU A 629 21.23 33.87 14.57
CA LEU A 629 21.21 34.63 13.31
C LEU A 629 21.37 36.12 13.57
N ARG A 630 20.72 36.68 14.59
CA ARG A 630 20.90 38.10 14.96
C ARG A 630 22.36 38.40 15.28
N GLY A 631 23.02 37.56 16.08
CA GLY A 631 24.43 37.73 16.44
C GLY A 631 25.36 37.66 15.22
N LEU A 632 25.10 36.70 14.32
CA LEU A 632 25.88 36.56 13.08
C LEU A 632 25.71 37.76 12.14
N PHE A 633 24.48 38.28 12.00
CA PHE A 633 24.21 39.48 11.21
C PHE A 633 24.70 40.78 11.90
N ASP A 634 24.76 40.82 13.23
CA ASP A 634 25.36 41.93 13.97
C ASP A 634 26.89 41.98 13.80
N ALA A 635 27.55 40.84 13.63
CA ALA A 635 28.96 40.80 13.23
C ALA A 635 29.11 41.20 11.75
N ASP A 636 28.70 40.33 10.84
CA ASP A 636 29.07 40.40 9.42
C ASP A 636 27.97 40.93 8.49
N GLY A 637 26.77 41.16 9.03
CA GLY A 637 25.61 41.57 8.25
C GLY A 637 25.61 43.06 7.91
N THR A 638 24.99 43.41 6.78
CA THR A 638 24.81 44.79 6.34
C THR A 638 23.41 45.04 5.79
N VAL A 639 22.96 46.29 5.88
CA VAL A 639 21.67 46.74 5.33
C VAL A 639 21.95 47.70 4.18
N ILE A 640 21.60 47.29 2.97
CA ILE A 640 21.87 48.02 1.72
C ILE A 640 20.57 48.19 0.92
N GLY A 641 20.48 49.29 0.17
CA GLY A 641 19.41 49.52 -0.81
C GLY A 641 18.69 50.84 -0.62
N SER A 642 17.81 51.15 -1.58
CA SER A 642 16.91 52.30 -1.61
C SER A 642 15.52 51.85 -2.07
N GLN A 643 14.50 52.70 -2.00
CA GLN A 643 13.15 52.35 -2.46
C GLN A 643 13.12 51.87 -3.92
N GLU A 644 13.88 52.51 -4.80
CA GLU A 644 13.92 52.16 -6.23
C GLU A 644 14.60 50.81 -6.50
N LYS A 645 15.66 50.50 -5.74
CA LYS A 645 16.48 49.27 -5.94
C LYS A 645 16.08 48.12 -5.01
N GLY A 646 15.15 48.35 -4.08
CA GLY A 646 14.79 47.42 -3.00
C GLY A 646 15.79 47.46 -1.84
N VAL A 647 15.27 47.34 -0.61
CA VAL A 647 16.07 47.21 0.61
C VAL A 647 16.36 45.74 0.88
N SER A 648 17.59 45.46 1.31
CA SER A 648 18.06 44.10 1.59
C SER A 648 18.97 44.05 2.83
N ALA A 649 18.86 42.96 3.59
CA ALA A 649 19.87 42.56 4.55
C ALA A 649 20.77 41.52 3.88
N ARG A 650 22.09 41.65 4.06
CA ARG A 650 23.08 40.81 3.39
C ARG A 650 24.12 40.30 4.35
N LEU A 651 24.60 39.10 4.10
CA LEU A 651 25.67 38.45 4.85
C LEU A 651 26.73 37.95 3.86
N ALA A 652 27.92 38.53 3.92
CA ALA A 652 29.04 38.15 3.05
C ALA A 652 30.00 37.22 3.78
N GLN A 653 30.28 36.05 3.21
CA GLN A 653 31.13 35.02 3.84
C GLN A 653 31.98 34.31 2.78
N SER A 654 33.16 33.82 3.18
CA SER A 654 33.96 32.94 2.33
C SER A 654 33.61 31.46 2.46
N ASP A 655 32.85 31.11 3.51
CA ASP A 655 32.36 29.76 3.74
C ASP A 655 30.94 29.62 3.14
N LEU A 656 30.84 28.87 2.04
CA LEU A 656 29.57 28.65 1.35
C LEU A 656 28.64 27.72 2.14
N GLU A 657 29.18 26.72 2.83
CA GLU A 657 28.40 25.75 3.61
C GLU A 657 27.72 26.46 4.79
N LEU A 658 28.44 27.38 5.44
CA LEU A 658 27.87 28.26 6.47
C LEU A 658 26.69 29.06 5.91
N LEU A 659 26.81 29.66 4.73
CA LEU A 659 25.70 30.41 4.13
C LEU A 659 24.53 29.52 3.75
N GLN A 660 24.77 28.28 3.29
CA GLN A 660 23.71 27.32 2.99
C GLN A 660 22.97 26.88 4.25
N ALA A 661 23.69 26.66 5.36
CA ALA A 661 23.08 26.40 6.65
C ALA A 661 22.25 27.60 7.14
N VAL A 662 22.78 28.81 7.04
CA VAL A 662 22.05 30.05 7.36
C VAL A 662 20.80 30.20 6.47
N GLN A 663 20.89 29.91 5.17
CA GLN A 663 19.76 29.94 4.25
C GLN A 663 18.67 28.95 4.66
N ARG A 664 19.02 27.72 5.05
CA ARG A 664 18.07 26.75 5.61
C ARG A 664 17.43 27.27 6.89
N MET A 665 18.23 27.79 7.83
CA MET A 665 17.73 28.32 9.10
C MET A 665 16.74 29.47 8.90
N LEU A 666 17.04 30.40 7.99
CA LEU A 666 16.15 31.51 7.63
C LEU A 666 14.85 30.98 6.99
N LEU A 667 14.95 30.03 6.07
CA LEU A 667 13.79 29.47 5.38
C LEU A 667 12.81 28.80 6.37
N ARG A 668 13.34 28.06 7.35
CA ARG A 668 12.55 27.44 8.45
C ARG A 668 11.85 28.48 9.33
N LEU A 669 12.39 29.69 9.46
CA LEU A 669 11.73 30.83 10.11
C LEU A 669 10.71 31.55 9.20
N GLY A 670 10.52 31.10 7.96
CA GLY A 670 9.64 31.72 6.97
C GLY A 670 10.27 32.89 6.20
N ILE A 671 11.60 32.97 6.19
CA ILE A 671 12.40 34.02 5.53
C ILE A 671 13.15 33.40 4.35
N ASN A 672 12.65 33.57 3.13
CA ASN A 672 13.37 33.10 1.95
C ASN A 672 14.57 34.03 1.62
N SER A 673 15.68 33.45 1.19
CA SER A 673 16.92 34.19 0.88
C SER A 673 17.66 33.57 -0.30
N VAL A 674 18.53 34.35 -0.94
CA VAL A 674 19.29 33.94 -2.14
C VAL A 674 20.78 34.02 -1.85
N ILE A 675 21.54 32.99 -2.23
CA ILE A 675 23.00 32.99 -2.16
C ILE A 675 23.58 33.30 -3.54
N TYR A 676 24.29 34.43 -3.65
CA TYR A 676 25.13 34.75 -4.80
C TYR A 676 26.54 34.21 -4.56
N GLN A 677 26.89 33.14 -5.27
CA GLN A 677 28.23 32.57 -5.18
C GLN A 677 29.26 33.42 -5.92
N ASN A 678 30.50 33.45 -5.42
CA ASN A 678 31.65 34.12 -6.06
C ASN A 678 31.38 35.59 -6.41
N ARG A 679 30.64 36.31 -5.55
CA ARG A 679 30.38 37.74 -5.71
C ARG A 679 31.67 38.55 -5.77
N ARG A 680 32.72 38.06 -5.12
CA ARG A 680 34.11 38.43 -5.37
C ARG A 680 34.92 37.16 -5.55
N GLU A 681 35.65 37.04 -6.66
CA GLU A 681 36.45 35.84 -6.97
C GLU A 681 37.63 35.67 -6.00
N ALA A 682 38.21 34.47 -5.94
CA ALA A 682 39.44 34.25 -5.20
C ALA A 682 40.62 34.94 -5.90
N GLY A 683 41.56 35.46 -5.12
CA GLY A 683 42.74 36.12 -5.68
C GLY A 683 43.55 36.88 -4.65
N TYR A 684 44.72 37.35 -5.09
CA TYR A 684 45.58 38.21 -4.29
C TYR A 684 44.96 39.60 -4.14
N ARG A 685 44.94 40.10 -2.91
CA ARG A 685 44.43 41.43 -2.57
C ARG A 685 45.36 42.10 -1.57
N MET A 686 45.52 43.41 -1.72
CA MET A 686 46.17 44.23 -0.71
C MET A 686 45.23 44.38 0.49
N LEU A 687 45.57 43.76 1.61
CA LEU A 687 44.85 43.87 2.87
C LEU A 687 45.76 44.50 3.94
N PRO A 688 45.19 45.10 5.00
CA PRO A 688 45.97 45.62 6.12
C PRO A 688 46.90 44.55 6.71
N ASP A 689 48.18 44.89 6.91
CA ASP A 689 49.20 43.97 7.43
C ASP A 689 49.21 43.84 8.97
N GLY A 690 48.27 44.50 9.63
CA GLY A 690 48.18 44.59 11.10
C GLY A 690 49.25 45.49 11.74
N ARG A 691 50.04 46.22 10.95
CA ARG A 691 51.07 47.18 11.38
C ARG A 691 50.86 48.58 10.78
N GLY A 692 49.69 48.83 10.18
CA GLY A 692 49.32 50.11 9.55
C GLY A 692 49.71 50.23 8.07
N GLY A 693 50.29 49.17 7.47
CA GLY A 693 50.57 49.08 6.05
C GLY A 693 49.58 48.17 5.30
N LEU A 694 49.78 48.04 3.98
CA LEU A 694 49.07 47.05 3.16
C LEU A 694 50.07 45.99 2.71
N LYS A 695 49.67 44.72 2.80
CA LYS A 695 50.43 43.58 2.27
C LYS A 695 49.51 42.75 1.37
N GLU A 696 50.10 42.09 0.38
CA GLU A 696 49.37 41.19 -0.50
C GLU A 696 49.05 39.88 0.24
N TYR A 697 47.77 39.50 0.25
CA TYR A 697 47.30 38.24 0.81
C TYR A 697 46.43 37.50 -0.21
N TRP A 698 46.57 36.17 -0.26
CA TRP A 698 45.62 35.33 -0.97
C TRP A 698 44.29 35.33 -0.25
N THR A 699 43.22 35.74 -0.94
CA THR A 699 41.87 35.77 -0.40
C THR A 699 41.00 34.73 -1.10
N LYS A 700 40.23 33.97 -0.31
CA LYS A 700 39.21 33.05 -0.84
C LYS A 700 38.11 33.82 -1.55
N ALA A 701 37.33 33.13 -2.37
CA ALA A 701 36.11 33.70 -2.96
C ALA A 701 35.15 34.14 -1.84
N GLN A 702 34.41 35.22 -2.07
CA GLN A 702 33.34 35.68 -1.19
C GLN A 702 31.99 35.44 -1.85
N HIS A 703 31.10 34.83 -1.09
CA HIS A 703 29.70 34.58 -1.41
C HIS A 703 28.84 35.58 -0.61
N GLU A 704 27.64 35.88 -1.09
CA GLU A 704 26.74 36.84 -0.45
C GLU A 704 25.33 36.25 -0.34
N LEU A 705 24.85 36.06 0.89
CA LEU A 705 23.45 35.74 1.16
C LEU A 705 22.65 37.04 1.23
N VAL A 706 21.49 37.08 0.57
CA VAL A 706 20.65 38.27 0.45
C VAL A 706 19.21 37.97 0.83
N ILE A 707 18.69 38.75 1.79
CA ILE A 707 17.29 38.77 2.19
C ILE A 707 16.65 40.01 1.58
N SER A 708 15.56 39.84 0.83
CA SER A 708 14.87 40.92 0.12
C SER A 708 13.37 40.66 0.06
N ASN A 709 12.61 41.49 -0.67
CA ASN A 709 11.15 41.38 -0.79
C ASN A 709 10.48 41.49 0.59
N ASP A 710 9.25 40.99 0.76
CA ASP A 710 8.57 40.99 2.06
C ASP A 710 9.28 40.17 3.15
N ASN A 711 10.24 39.29 2.78
CA ASN A 711 11.08 38.58 3.76
C ASN A 711 11.92 39.54 4.62
N ILE A 712 12.25 40.74 4.13
CA ILE A 712 12.99 41.73 4.94
C ILE A 712 12.18 42.21 6.15
N GLN A 713 10.86 42.29 6.01
CA GLN A 713 9.96 42.67 7.10
C GLN A 713 9.85 41.53 8.12
N VAL A 714 9.75 40.29 7.64
CA VAL A 714 9.77 39.10 8.50
C VAL A 714 11.10 38.97 9.23
N PHE A 715 12.22 39.25 8.54
CA PHE A 715 13.55 39.30 9.15
C PHE A 715 13.62 40.36 10.26
N GLN A 716 13.15 41.59 10.01
CA GLN A 716 13.14 42.65 11.03
C GLN A 716 12.35 42.23 12.28
N GLN A 717 11.23 41.53 12.10
CA GLN A 717 10.34 41.11 13.20
C GLN A 717 10.87 39.91 13.98
N ARG A 718 11.38 38.88 13.29
CA ARG A 718 11.81 37.63 13.92
C ARG A 718 13.26 37.62 14.35
N VAL A 719 14.14 38.20 13.53
CA VAL A 719 15.59 38.19 13.74
C VAL A 719 16.06 39.59 14.11
N GLY A 720 16.03 40.56 13.20
CA GLY A 720 16.45 41.94 13.45
C GLY A 720 17.96 42.05 13.76
N PHE A 721 18.35 43.20 14.33
CA PHE A 721 19.72 43.50 14.74
C PHE A 721 19.71 43.95 16.21
N SER A 722 20.71 43.54 17.00
CA SER A 722 20.99 44.17 18.30
C SER A 722 21.93 45.36 18.13
N ASP A 723 22.72 45.42 17.06
CA ASP A 723 23.53 46.59 16.70
C ASP A 723 22.59 47.78 16.42
N PRO A 724 22.70 48.88 17.20
CA PRO A 724 21.75 49.98 17.12
C PRO A 724 21.82 50.72 15.79
N ASP A 725 23.00 50.82 15.16
CA ASP A 725 23.17 51.52 13.90
C ASP A 725 22.59 50.69 12.75
N LYS A 726 22.79 49.36 12.76
CA LYS A 726 22.17 48.44 11.79
C LYS A 726 20.65 48.37 11.97
N ALA A 727 20.16 48.31 13.21
CA ALA A 727 18.74 48.29 13.53
C ALA A 727 18.04 49.58 13.08
N ALA A 728 18.60 50.75 13.41
CA ALA A 728 18.08 52.04 12.97
C ALA A 728 18.10 52.15 11.44
N ARG A 729 19.21 51.77 10.80
CA ARG A 729 19.32 51.80 9.33
C ARG A 729 18.26 50.93 8.64
N LEU A 730 17.95 49.76 9.19
CA LEU A 730 16.87 48.92 8.67
C LEU A 730 15.50 49.57 8.88
N ALA A 731 15.23 50.06 10.09
CA ALA A 731 13.96 50.70 10.44
C ALA A 731 13.70 51.94 9.57
N ASP A 732 14.68 52.82 9.40
CA ASP A 732 14.58 54.03 8.58
C ASP A 732 14.28 53.69 7.12
N LYS A 733 15.00 52.70 6.57
CA LYS A 733 14.79 52.24 5.20
C LYS A 733 13.41 51.58 5.02
N MET A 734 12.91 50.87 6.04
CA MET A 734 11.57 50.29 6.02
C MET A 734 10.47 51.34 6.12
N ALA A 735 10.62 52.34 6.99
CA ALA A 735 9.66 53.44 7.16
C ALA A 735 9.49 54.28 5.89
N GLN A 736 10.50 54.30 5.04
CA GLN A 736 10.48 55.02 3.77
C GLN A 736 9.63 54.31 2.69
N TYR A 737 9.25 53.04 2.82
CA TYR A 737 8.46 52.34 1.80
C TYR A 737 7.07 52.97 1.58
N LYS A 738 6.81 53.47 0.36
CA LYS A 738 5.48 53.99 -0.04
C LYS A 738 4.46 52.91 -0.41
N ARG A 739 4.93 51.70 -0.71
CA ARG A 739 4.13 50.53 -1.10
C ARG A 739 4.64 49.31 -0.35
N ALA A 740 3.77 48.32 -0.12
CA ALA A 740 4.21 47.05 0.46
C ALA A 740 5.29 46.40 -0.43
N PRO A 741 6.34 45.79 0.15
CA PRO A 741 7.31 45.02 -0.60
C PRO A 741 6.66 43.90 -1.41
N ASN A 742 7.34 43.46 -2.47
CA ASN A 742 6.87 42.32 -3.26
C ASN A 742 6.70 41.09 -2.37
N ARG A 743 5.57 40.39 -2.51
CA ARG A 743 5.28 39.19 -1.74
C ARG A 743 6.16 38.02 -2.20
N GLU A 744 6.81 37.35 -1.27
CA GLU A 744 7.54 36.10 -1.52
C GLU A 744 6.60 34.98 -1.99
N ARG A 745 7.08 34.20 -2.95
CA ARG A 745 6.36 33.10 -3.59
C ARG A 745 6.84 31.72 -3.14
N PHE A 746 7.95 31.66 -2.41
CA PHE A 746 8.55 30.41 -1.92
C PHE A 746 8.80 29.46 -3.09
N THR A 747 9.61 29.92 -4.04
CA THR A 747 9.99 29.15 -5.23
C THR A 747 11.50 29.24 -5.45
N ALA A 748 12.09 28.17 -5.98
CA ALA A 748 13.47 28.13 -6.44
C ALA A 748 13.53 27.58 -7.86
N ARG A 749 14.59 27.91 -8.62
CA ARG A 749 14.82 27.42 -9.97
C ARG A 749 15.92 26.39 -9.98
N ILE A 750 15.70 25.27 -10.66
CA ILE A 750 16.73 24.26 -10.87
C ILE A 750 17.89 24.87 -11.64
N LYS A 751 19.10 24.71 -11.10
CA LYS A 751 20.37 25.07 -11.76
C LYS A 751 20.98 23.82 -12.40
N SER A 752 21.04 22.73 -11.65
CA SER A 752 21.67 21.47 -12.05
C SER A 752 21.08 20.30 -11.27
N VAL A 753 21.06 19.13 -11.91
CA VAL A 753 20.86 17.83 -11.27
C VAL A 753 22.03 16.96 -11.68
N THR A 754 22.81 16.50 -10.71
CA THR A 754 24.08 15.79 -10.96
C THR A 754 24.15 14.52 -10.12
N ALA A 755 24.57 13.40 -10.71
CA ALA A 755 24.82 12.18 -9.94
C ALA A 755 26.05 12.38 -9.04
N VAL A 756 25.94 12.08 -7.74
CA VAL A 756 26.98 12.34 -6.73
C VAL A 756 27.51 11.07 -6.04
N GLY A 757 27.05 9.89 -6.46
CA GLY A 757 27.50 8.60 -5.93
C GLY A 757 26.33 7.77 -5.42
N TYR A 758 26.61 6.90 -4.46
CA TYR A 758 25.64 6.03 -3.83
C TYR A 758 25.65 6.24 -2.31
N GLU A 759 24.49 6.28 -1.68
CA GLU A 759 24.31 6.39 -0.22
C GLU A 759 23.18 5.45 0.25
N ASP A 760 23.25 5.04 1.53
CA ASP A 760 22.31 4.15 2.22
C ASP A 760 20.96 4.81 2.57
#